data_AF-A0A3D9IN40-F1
#
_entry.id   AF-A0A3D9IN40-F1
#
_cell.length_a   1.000
_cell.length_b   1.000
_cell.length_c   1.000
_cell.angle_alpha   90.00
_cell.angle_beta   90.00
_cell.angle_gamma   90.00
#
_symmetry.space_group_name_H-M   'P 1'
#
loop_
_entity.id
_entity.type
_entity.pdbx_description
1 polymer ?
#
loop_
_entity_poly.entity_id
_entity_poly.type
_entity_poly.pdbx_seq_one_letter_code
_entity_poly.pdbx_strand_id
1 'polypeptide(L)'
;MKSRLSKLRIGLLLFVMVAAQLGIVAPNTPVAQAADNGLALKPLMGWSSFSMQVYTGVNTIISAASIKAQSDAMEATLQPYGYEYINIDAGWNGSMDGYGRPIPSTTLYPNGFQEVIDYVHNNGQKIGIYGIPGMSKEAYDNDLPIYGAPGCSMQDIAALPLRTGDYWDIGYKIDFNQPCAQSYIDSIADLYGSWGIDFLKFDSVTPGSGHNDTSIDARGDVKAWAEALAPYGIWLELSWALDMNYIDYWKQYSNGWRVDWDIECYCGSGGLTTWANIARTFPKAEQWWRHGSPGGWNDFDSLNVGNGAMDGLTQDERRTAMTLWAMSSAQFYIGNDMTNLDAFGIGLLTNKEVIAVNQAGRPAHPVSTATNQQAWYANNGDGSYTVALVNLGNSAATVSVNWSDIGLSGSATVRDLWTHTDLGSFNTGYSSVNLAPHASRLFKVVSQGGSNAVNNDDTGIKYVGAWQRSYNRGFGDFQNDVHFTQTNNDYFEYTFNGTGIDLITEKDSSQGNIDVYVDGVFKQTVSTYNATRQVQQKVYGITGLSNGPHTIKAVKKTGTYMLLDKLSFNVASPIQINDADAGFTYNGSWTHSTARGFGDYKDDVHYTSTNNDYVQYTFTGTGVELITEKEAGQGNIDIYVDNVFKETVNTYNATRLAQQTVYKISGLTPGSHTIKAVKKTGTYMLLDKLNVSSTKKQYNNTDPGITYSGTWSLNGNRGFGDYNNDVHFSQTNNDYFQFAFSGTGVEVITEKEAGQGDIDIYIDNVFQQTVSTYNATRLTNQVVFAITGLTNGNHTVKGVKKTGTFMLLDSLRVTP
;
A
#
# COMPACT_ATOMS: atom_id res chain seq x y z
N MET A 1 -60.37 -42.22 39.49
CA MET A 1 -60.36 -40.81 39.93
C MET A 1 -58.93 -40.42 40.27
N LYS A 2 -58.37 -39.42 39.56
CA LYS A 2 -57.19 -38.59 39.85
C LYS A 2 -55.89 -39.27 40.35
N SER A 3 -54.81 -39.23 39.55
CA SER A 3 -53.65 -38.37 39.83
C SER A 3 -52.61 -38.40 38.70
N ARG A 4 -51.78 -37.36 38.67
CA ARG A 4 -50.81 -36.95 37.63
C ARG A 4 -49.54 -37.80 37.64
N LEU A 5 -48.86 -37.89 36.49
CA LEU A 5 -47.39 -37.83 36.26
C LEU A 5 -47.13 -38.12 34.77
N SER A 6 -47.14 -37.09 33.92
CA SER A 6 -45.96 -36.44 33.32
C SER A 6 -45.19 -37.30 32.29
N LYS A 7 -45.62 -37.12 31.03
CA LYS A 7 -44.83 -36.98 29.79
C LYS A 7 -43.38 -37.49 29.83
N LEU A 8 -43.15 -38.61 29.17
CA LEU A 8 -41.89 -38.86 28.48
C LEU A 8 -42.19 -39.69 27.22
N ARG A 9 -41.52 -39.33 26.11
CA ARG A 9 -41.44 -40.05 24.82
C ARG A 9 -42.59 -39.81 23.84
N ILE A 10 -42.41 -38.80 22.99
CA ILE A 10 -42.43 -38.90 21.51
C ILE A 10 -41.72 -37.61 21.05
N GLY A 11 -40.53 -37.74 20.49
CA GLY A 11 -39.70 -36.60 20.12
C GLY A 11 -38.32 -37.04 19.64
N LEU A 12 -38.28 -37.99 18.72
CA LEU A 12 -37.05 -38.41 18.05
C LEU A 12 -37.38 -38.88 16.63
N LEU A 13 -37.80 -37.95 15.76
CA LEU A 13 -37.85 -38.16 14.29
C LEU A 13 -38.16 -36.89 13.48
N LEU A 14 -37.94 -35.69 14.03
CA LEU A 14 -38.20 -34.41 13.34
C LEU A 14 -37.11 -33.36 13.59
N PHE A 15 -35.85 -33.80 13.64
CA PHE A 15 -34.68 -32.94 13.88
C PHE A 15 -33.51 -33.23 12.92
N VAL A 16 -33.82 -33.55 11.66
CA VAL A 16 -32.79 -33.75 10.60
C VAL A 16 -33.09 -32.97 9.29
N MET A 17 -34.14 -32.13 9.20
CA MET A 17 -34.40 -31.36 7.97
C MET A 17 -34.92 -29.93 8.19
N VAL A 18 -34.27 -29.14 9.05
CA VAL A 18 -34.32 -27.65 8.97
C VAL A 18 -33.00 -27.07 9.52
N ALA A 19 -31.87 -27.39 8.88
CA ALA A 19 -30.58 -26.75 9.12
C ALA A 19 -29.97 -26.24 7.80
N ALA A 20 -30.82 -25.75 6.91
CA ALA A 20 -30.44 -24.98 5.74
C ALA A 20 -31.20 -23.64 5.82
N GLN A 21 -30.47 -22.54 5.60
CA GLN A 21 -30.99 -21.18 5.36
C GLN A 21 -31.36 -20.29 6.56
N LEU A 22 -30.54 -20.24 7.60
CA LEU A 22 -30.36 -18.99 8.35
C LEU A 22 -28.89 -18.61 8.32
N GLY A 23 -28.40 -18.32 7.10
CA GLY A 23 -27.20 -17.50 6.97
C GLY A 23 -27.55 -16.12 7.50
N ILE A 24 -26.86 -15.70 8.55
CA ILE A 24 -26.87 -14.31 9.00
C ILE A 24 -26.43 -13.49 7.79
N VAL A 25 -27.36 -12.74 7.19
CA VAL A 25 -27.03 -11.80 6.11
C VAL A 25 -26.24 -10.68 6.76
N ALA A 26 -24.92 -10.73 6.62
CA ALA A 26 -24.05 -9.64 7.01
C ALA A 26 -24.48 -8.36 6.26
N PRO A 27 -24.40 -7.18 6.90
CA PRO A 27 -24.82 -5.93 6.26
C PRO A 27 -23.94 -5.64 5.03
N ASN A 28 -24.60 -5.40 3.89
CA ASN A 28 -23.94 -4.96 2.67
C ASN A 28 -23.65 -3.46 2.77
N THR A 29 -22.38 -3.06 2.70
CA THR A 29 -21.98 -1.65 2.68
C THR A 29 -21.53 -1.26 1.27
N PRO A 30 -22.02 -0.16 0.69
CA PRO A 30 -21.50 0.37 -0.57
C PRO A 30 -20.00 0.68 -0.46
N VAL A 31 -19.27 0.55 -1.57
CA VAL A 31 -17.89 1.05 -1.68
C VAL A 31 -17.95 2.50 -2.16
N ALA A 32 -18.00 3.46 -1.25
CA ALA A 32 -17.94 4.86 -1.63
C ALA A 32 -16.56 5.26 -2.17
N GLN A 33 -16.59 6.07 -3.23
CA GLN A 33 -15.42 6.75 -3.78
C GLN A 33 -15.20 8.06 -3.03
N ALA A 34 -13.93 8.47 -2.89
CA ALA A 34 -13.58 9.79 -2.37
C ALA A 34 -13.93 10.90 -3.38
N ALA A 35 -13.90 12.16 -2.94
CA ALA A 35 -14.16 13.32 -3.76
C ALA A 35 -13.17 13.40 -4.93
N ASP A 36 -13.68 13.54 -6.16
CA ASP A 36 -12.88 13.66 -7.38
C ASP A 36 -12.77 15.14 -7.80
N ASN A 37 -12.26 15.97 -6.88
CA ASN A 37 -12.08 17.41 -7.09
C ASN A 37 -10.63 17.81 -7.42
N GLY A 38 -9.74 16.82 -7.60
CA GLY A 38 -8.31 17.04 -7.88
C GLY A 38 -7.46 17.40 -6.66
N LEU A 39 -8.06 17.53 -5.47
CA LEU A 39 -7.38 17.71 -4.19
C LEU A 39 -7.14 16.35 -3.50
N ALA A 40 -6.41 16.35 -2.38
CA ALA A 40 -6.16 15.15 -1.59
C ALA A 40 -5.59 13.95 -2.37
N LEU A 41 -4.85 14.17 -3.45
CA LEU A 41 -4.20 13.08 -4.18
C LEU A 41 -3.12 12.38 -3.33
N LYS A 42 -2.61 13.09 -2.33
CA LYS A 42 -1.72 12.57 -1.28
C LYS A 42 -2.17 13.09 0.08
N PRO A 43 -1.81 12.41 1.19
CA PRO A 43 -2.03 12.93 2.52
C PRO A 43 -1.34 14.29 2.68
N LEU A 44 -2.04 15.21 3.33
CA LEU A 44 -1.55 16.57 3.58
C LEU A 44 -0.33 16.53 4.52
N MET A 45 0.64 17.41 4.27
CA MET A 45 1.80 17.64 5.15
C MET A 45 1.92 19.13 5.47
N GLY A 46 1.86 19.50 6.75
CA GLY A 46 1.85 20.88 7.17
C GLY A 46 1.91 21.07 8.68
N TRP A 47 1.37 22.18 9.15
CA TRP A 47 1.35 22.57 10.55
C TRP A 47 -0.04 23.06 10.94
N SER A 48 -0.46 22.79 12.17
CA SER A 48 -1.68 23.36 12.75
C SER A 48 -1.37 24.03 14.09
N SER A 49 -1.95 25.20 14.30
CA SER A 49 -1.70 25.98 15.53
C SER A 49 -2.30 25.38 16.81
N PHE A 50 -3.27 24.46 16.71
CA PHE A 50 -4.13 24.10 17.85
C PHE A 50 -3.38 23.51 19.05
N SER A 51 -2.44 22.58 18.84
CA SER A 51 -1.68 21.99 19.96
C SER A 51 -0.90 23.07 20.73
N MET A 52 -0.35 24.06 20.03
CA MET A 52 0.32 25.22 20.65
C MET A 52 -0.66 26.18 21.34
N GLN A 53 -1.90 26.31 20.85
CA GLN A 53 -2.94 27.07 21.53
C GLN A 53 -3.28 26.41 22.88
N VAL A 54 -3.40 25.08 22.93
CA VAL A 54 -3.62 24.34 24.18
C VAL A 54 -2.43 24.47 25.13
N TYR A 55 -1.20 24.46 24.60
CA TYR A 55 0.03 24.51 25.39
C TYR A 55 0.37 25.91 25.93
N THR A 56 0.18 26.97 25.14
CA THR A 56 0.63 28.34 25.47
C THR A 56 -0.51 29.34 25.69
N GLY A 57 -1.75 28.97 25.37
CA GLY A 57 -2.91 29.85 25.33
C GLY A 57 -3.29 30.22 23.88
N VAL A 58 -4.58 30.49 23.64
CA VAL A 58 -5.14 30.66 22.28
C VAL A 58 -4.48 31.82 21.50
N ASN A 59 -4.41 33.01 22.09
CA ASN A 59 -4.03 34.23 21.36
C ASN A 59 -2.51 34.41 21.15
N THR A 60 -1.66 33.57 21.74
CA THR A 60 -0.20 33.73 21.66
C THR A 60 0.35 33.25 20.31
N ILE A 61 -0.13 32.10 19.82
CA ILE A 61 0.46 31.42 18.66
C ILE A 61 -0.18 31.81 17.31
N ILE A 62 -1.40 32.34 17.31
CA ILE A 62 -2.14 32.71 16.07
C ILE A 62 -1.99 34.20 15.68
N SER A 63 -1.07 34.93 16.31
CA SER A 63 -0.78 36.31 15.90
C SER A 63 -0.05 36.36 14.54
N ALA A 64 -0.19 37.47 13.80
CA ALA A 64 0.51 37.67 12.52
C ALA A 64 2.02 37.37 12.61
N ALA A 65 2.68 37.85 13.67
CA ALA A 65 4.12 37.65 13.86
C ALA A 65 4.47 36.17 14.10
N SER A 66 3.66 35.47 14.89
CA SER A 66 3.87 34.05 15.18
C SER A 66 3.66 33.19 13.93
N ILE A 67 2.58 33.41 13.19
CA ILE A 67 2.29 32.64 11.96
C ILE A 67 3.43 32.77 10.95
N LYS A 68 3.97 33.98 10.76
CA LYS A 68 5.13 34.19 9.88
C LYS A 68 6.38 33.47 10.37
N ALA A 69 6.63 33.50 11.68
CA ALA A 69 7.77 32.77 12.26
C ALA A 69 7.64 31.25 12.05
N GLN A 70 6.43 30.70 12.14
CA GLN A 70 6.17 29.29 11.82
C GLN A 70 6.35 29.02 10.32
N SER A 71 5.86 29.92 9.46
CA SER A 71 6.06 29.84 8.01
C SER A 71 7.55 29.82 7.62
N ASP A 72 8.34 30.76 8.16
CA ASP A 72 9.80 30.82 7.92
C ASP A 72 10.50 29.55 8.42
N ALA A 73 10.09 29.04 9.59
CA ALA A 73 10.65 27.82 10.15
C ALA A 73 10.35 26.59 9.28
N MET A 74 9.12 26.47 8.77
CA MET A 74 8.75 25.42 7.83
C MET A 74 9.58 25.51 6.55
N GLU A 75 9.70 26.70 5.96
CA GLU A 75 10.48 26.92 4.74
C GLU A 75 11.94 26.47 4.92
N ALA A 76 12.54 26.85 6.04
CA ALA A 76 13.94 26.55 6.34
C ALA A 76 14.22 25.06 6.65
N THR A 77 13.22 24.31 7.12
CA THR A 77 13.45 22.96 7.70
C THR A 77 12.63 21.85 7.06
N LEU A 78 11.31 21.98 7.02
CA LEU A 78 10.40 20.90 6.66
C LEU A 78 9.96 20.95 5.19
N GLN A 79 9.86 22.15 4.60
CA GLN A 79 9.39 22.34 3.22
C GLN A 79 10.20 21.56 2.16
N PRO A 80 11.55 21.41 2.26
CA PRO A 80 12.30 20.54 1.35
C PRO A 80 11.88 19.06 1.34
N TYR A 81 11.06 18.65 2.31
CA TYR A 81 10.54 17.29 2.49
C TYR A 81 9.05 17.17 2.18
N GLY A 82 8.40 18.25 1.69
CA GLY A 82 7.02 18.24 1.19
C GLY A 82 5.97 18.86 2.10
N TYR A 83 6.37 19.45 3.24
CA TYR A 83 5.43 20.19 4.10
C TYR A 83 5.12 21.55 3.47
N GLU A 84 3.85 21.87 3.27
CA GLU A 84 3.45 23.08 2.54
C GLU A 84 2.25 23.83 3.15
N TYR A 85 1.56 23.30 4.16
CA TYR A 85 0.37 23.95 4.72
C TYR A 85 0.62 24.60 6.08
N ILE A 86 0.19 25.84 6.26
CA ILE A 86 0.12 26.56 7.54
C ILE A 86 -1.36 26.75 7.90
N ASN A 87 -1.89 25.92 8.81
CA ASN A 87 -3.27 26.00 9.25
C ASN A 87 -3.41 26.83 10.55
N ILE A 88 -4.17 27.93 10.45
CA ILE A 88 -4.56 28.75 11.59
C ILE A 88 -5.88 28.19 12.13
N ASP A 89 -5.81 27.59 13.32
CA ASP A 89 -6.96 26.93 13.94
C ASP A 89 -7.90 27.97 14.59
N ALA A 90 -8.79 27.55 15.50
CA ALA A 90 -9.81 28.40 16.10
C ALA A 90 -9.28 29.75 16.63
N GLY A 91 -10.11 30.79 16.54
CA GLY A 91 -9.85 32.12 17.12
C GLY A 91 -9.26 33.17 16.18
N TRP A 92 -9.07 32.88 14.89
CA TRP A 92 -8.54 33.83 13.90
C TRP A 92 -9.49 35.02 13.65
N ASN A 93 -10.81 34.81 13.69
CA ASN A 93 -11.81 35.83 13.46
C ASN A 93 -12.13 36.60 14.75
N GLY A 94 -12.40 37.91 14.62
CA GLY A 94 -12.71 38.79 15.76
C GLY A 94 -14.18 39.22 15.85
N SER A 95 -14.91 39.17 14.73
CA SER A 95 -16.32 39.55 14.63
C SER A 95 -16.91 39.02 13.32
N MET A 96 -18.03 39.58 12.88
CA MET A 96 -18.65 39.37 11.57
C MET A 96 -18.95 40.71 10.89
N ASP A 97 -19.11 40.71 9.57
CA ASP A 97 -19.55 41.88 8.83
C ASP A 97 -21.08 42.07 8.88
N GLY A 98 -21.59 43.11 8.19
CA GLY A 98 -23.02 43.42 8.13
C GLY A 98 -23.89 42.38 7.40
N TYR A 99 -23.30 41.30 6.91
CA TYR A 99 -23.95 40.18 6.24
C TYR A 99 -23.77 38.86 7.02
N GLY A 100 -23.27 38.93 8.26
CA GLY A 100 -23.03 37.78 9.12
C GLY A 100 -21.81 36.94 8.75
N ARG A 101 -20.95 37.41 7.84
CA ARG A 101 -19.75 36.67 7.41
C ARG A 101 -18.59 36.94 8.37
N PRO A 102 -17.80 35.92 8.77
CA PRO A 102 -16.71 36.10 9.73
C PRO A 102 -15.61 37.03 9.17
N ILE A 103 -15.11 37.95 10.02
CA ILE A 103 -14.02 38.86 9.66
C ILE A 103 -12.78 38.64 10.56
N PRO A 104 -11.55 38.73 10.00
CA PRO A 104 -10.32 38.55 10.77
C PRO A 104 -10.19 39.53 11.94
N SER A 105 -9.57 39.08 13.03
CA SER A 105 -9.30 39.94 14.18
C SER A 105 -8.28 41.03 13.85
N THR A 106 -8.69 42.30 13.95
CA THR A 106 -7.78 43.45 13.77
C THR A 106 -6.73 43.56 14.87
N THR A 107 -6.95 42.91 16.02
CA THR A 107 -5.98 42.81 17.11
C THR A 107 -4.87 41.81 16.79
N LEU A 108 -5.22 40.64 16.22
CA LEU A 108 -4.24 39.61 15.83
C LEU A 108 -3.48 40.00 14.55
N TYR A 109 -4.15 40.72 13.65
CA TYR A 109 -3.66 41.12 12.34
C TYR A 109 -3.73 42.64 12.15
N PRO A 110 -2.91 43.42 12.88
CA PRO A 110 -2.98 44.89 12.87
C PRO A 110 -2.67 45.53 11.50
N ASN A 111 -1.98 44.80 10.63
CA ASN A 111 -1.68 45.22 9.24
C ASN A 111 -2.65 44.61 8.21
N GLY A 112 -3.72 43.96 8.66
CA GLY A 112 -4.65 43.21 7.82
C GLY A 112 -4.26 41.74 7.66
N PHE A 113 -5.26 40.88 7.48
CA PHE A 113 -5.06 39.43 7.36
C PHE A 113 -4.44 39.03 6.02
N GLN A 114 -4.77 39.76 4.94
CA GLN A 114 -4.17 39.55 3.62
C GLN A 114 -2.64 39.63 3.65
N GLU A 115 -2.08 40.49 4.50
CA GLU A 115 -0.63 40.63 4.64
C GLU A 115 0.04 39.36 5.21
N VAL A 116 -0.67 38.60 6.04
CA VAL A 116 -0.19 37.30 6.54
C VAL A 116 -0.33 36.23 5.46
N ILE A 117 -1.45 36.21 4.74
CA ILE A 117 -1.69 35.28 3.63
C ILE A 117 -0.63 35.44 2.55
N ASP A 118 -0.42 36.67 2.07
CA ASP A 118 0.59 36.99 1.06
C ASP A 118 2.00 36.58 1.53
N TYR A 119 2.29 36.74 2.83
CA TYR A 119 3.58 36.30 3.38
C TYR A 119 3.77 34.78 3.29
N VAL A 120 2.77 34.00 3.72
CA VAL A 120 2.82 32.53 3.66
C VAL A 120 2.93 32.06 2.19
N HIS A 121 2.16 32.67 1.29
CA HIS A 121 2.24 32.37 -0.15
C HIS A 121 3.59 32.75 -0.77
N ASN A 122 4.23 33.84 -0.33
CA ASN A 122 5.56 34.23 -0.80
C ASN A 122 6.65 33.22 -0.41
N ASN A 123 6.45 32.46 0.68
CA ASN A 123 7.30 31.32 1.05
C ASN A 123 6.98 30.05 0.24
N GLY A 124 6.03 30.13 -0.71
CA GLY A 124 5.58 28.99 -1.52
C GLY A 124 4.70 28.00 -0.77
N GLN A 125 4.13 28.42 0.36
CA GLN A 125 3.26 27.62 1.21
C GLN A 125 1.79 27.95 0.94
N LYS A 126 0.90 27.16 1.52
CA LYS A 126 -0.56 27.27 1.49
C LYS A 126 -1.06 27.63 2.88
N ILE A 127 -2.15 28.39 2.96
CA ILE A 127 -2.70 28.86 4.23
C ILE A 127 -4.12 28.34 4.47
N GLY A 128 -4.35 27.90 5.70
CA GLY A 128 -5.62 27.35 6.16
C GLY A 128 -6.26 28.14 7.28
N ILE A 129 -7.59 28.08 7.36
CA ILE A 129 -8.37 28.66 8.45
C ILE A 129 -9.39 27.65 9.01
N TYR A 130 -10.04 28.04 10.10
CA TYR A 130 -11.00 27.25 10.85
C TYR A 130 -12.43 27.76 10.69
N GLY A 131 -13.41 26.85 10.62
CA GLY A 131 -14.84 27.15 10.62
C GLY A 131 -15.67 26.08 11.32
N ILE A 132 -16.96 26.35 11.54
CA ILE A 132 -17.92 25.44 12.18
C ILE A 132 -19.28 25.46 11.43
N PRO A 133 -20.09 24.38 11.53
CA PRO A 133 -21.45 24.33 11.01
C PRO A 133 -22.39 25.41 11.57
N GLY A 134 -23.39 25.75 10.76
CA GLY A 134 -24.45 26.68 11.15
C GLY A 134 -24.16 28.15 10.85
N MET A 135 -25.03 29.00 11.39
CA MET A 135 -24.96 30.46 11.28
C MET A 135 -24.77 31.11 12.66
N SER A 136 -24.18 32.30 12.71
CA SER A 136 -24.07 33.07 13.94
C SER A 136 -25.44 33.38 14.56
N LYS A 137 -25.60 33.13 15.86
CA LYS A 137 -26.80 33.51 16.63
C LYS A 137 -27.05 35.02 16.58
N GLU A 138 -25.97 35.82 16.67
CA GLU A 138 -26.07 37.29 16.58
C GLU A 138 -26.53 37.74 15.18
N ALA A 139 -26.12 37.05 14.12
CA ALA A 139 -26.56 37.37 12.76
C ALA A 139 -28.05 37.09 12.56
N TYR A 140 -28.54 35.98 13.14
CA TYR A 140 -29.95 35.62 13.16
C TYR A 140 -30.81 36.60 13.99
N ASP A 141 -30.35 36.94 15.21
CA ASP A 141 -31.09 37.82 16.12
C ASP A 141 -31.25 39.23 15.55
N ASN A 142 -30.25 39.71 14.82
CA ASN A 142 -30.29 41.00 14.11
C ASN A 142 -30.92 40.92 12.72
N ASP A 143 -31.34 39.71 12.29
CA ASP A 143 -31.90 39.43 10.98
C ASP A 143 -31.09 40.04 9.82
N LEU A 144 -29.77 39.82 9.84
CA LEU A 144 -28.87 40.44 8.87
C LEU A 144 -29.20 40.00 7.43
N PRO A 145 -29.03 40.89 6.43
CA PRO A 145 -29.22 40.52 5.03
C PRO A 145 -28.12 39.54 4.57
N ILE A 146 -28.45 38.68 3.60
CA ILE A 146 -27.46 37.78 2.97
C ILE A 146 -26.78 38.51 1.79
N TYR A 147 -25.44 38.56 1.80
CA TYR A 147 -24.67 39.22 0.73
C TYR A 147 -24.93 38.54 -0.62
N GLY A 148 -25.16 39.33 -1.67
CA GLY A 148 -25.42 38.81 -3.01
C GLY A 148 -26.81 38.18 -3.21
N ALA A 149 -27.68 38.15 -2.19
CA ALA A 149 -29.02 37.58 -2.26
C ALA A 149 -30.11 38.60 -1.83
N PRO A 150 -30.49 39.55 -2.71
CA PRO A 150 -31.47 40.57 -2.38
C PRO A 150 -32.82 40.00 -1.94
N GLY A 151 -33.32 40.46 -0.79
CA GLY A 151 -34.59 40.01 -0.23
C GLY A 151 -34.50 38.77 0.65
N CYS A 152 -33.29 38.24 0.87
CA CYS A 152 -33.03 37.16 1.83
C CYS A 152 -32.37 37.70 3.11
N SER A 153 -32.75 37.16 4.27
CA SER A 153 -32.12 37.44 5.56
C SER A 153 -31.78 36.17 6.34
N MET A 154 -31.06 36.31 7.46
CA MET A 154 -30.65 35.18 8.30
C MET A 154 -31.85 34.40 8.87
N GLN A 155 -32.98 35.05 9.15
CA GLN A 155 -34.15 34.34 9.64
C GLN A 155 -34.83 33.48 8.58
N ASP A 156 -34.70 33.83 7.29
CA ASP A 156 -35.27 33.06 6.17
C ASP A 156 -34.63 31.67 6.00
N ILE A 157 -33.39 31.51 6.46
CA ILE A 157 -32.59 30.29 6.24
C ILE A 157 -32.45 29.43 7.51
N ALA A 158 -33.00 29.86 8.64
CA ALA A 158 -32.90 29.12 9.90
C ALA A 158 -33.85 27.91 9.92
N ALA A 159 -33.36 26.78 10.43
CA ALA A 159 -34.22 25.64 10.70
C ALA A 159 -35.17 25.93 11.86
N LEU A 160 -36.48 25.77 11.63
CA LEU A 160 -37.52 25.98 12.65
C LEU A 160 -38.15 24.64 13.10
N PRO A 161 -38.42 24.45 14.41
CA PRO A 161 -37.99 25.32 15.52
C PRO A 161 -36.46 25.39 15.62
N LEU A 162 -35.94 26.50 16.18
CA LEU A 162 -34.50 26.76 16.30
C LEU A 162 -33.79 25.59 16.97
N ARG A 163 -32.66 25.19 16.37
CA ARG A 163 -31.81 24.08 16.80
C ARG A 163 -30.34 24.51 16.69
N THR A 164 -29.48 23.91 17.51
CA THR A 164 -28.03 24.08 17.35
C THR A 164 -27.57 23.52 16.00
N GLY A 165 -26.63 24.21 15.35
CA GLY A 165 -25.96 23.73 14.14
C GLY A 165 -24.79 22.81 14.41
N ASP A 166 -24.21 22.89 15.62
CA ASP A 166 -22.93 22.30 15.98
C ASP A 166 -22.97 21.70 17.41
N TYR A 167 -21.91 21.00 17.80
CA TYR A 167 -21.73 20.35 19.10
C TYR A 167 -21.66 21.33 20.28
N TRP A 168 -21.03 22.48 20.08
CA TRP A 168 -20.78 23.46 21.14
C TRP A 168 -21.91 24.48 21.32
N ASP A 169 -22.98 24.38 20.53
CA ASP A 169 -24.09 25.34 20.54
C ASP A 169 -23.61 26.79 20.28
N ILE A 170 -22.69 26.95 19.32
CA ILE A 170 -22.20 28.26 18.91
C ILE A 170 -23.18 28.89 17.91
N GLY A 171 -23.65 28.11 16.94
CA GLY A 171 -24.49 28.59 15.85
C GLY A 171 -25.90 27.99 15.82
N TYR A 172 -26.80 28.63 15.08
CA TYR A 172 -28.09 28.04 14.71
C TYR A 172 -27.99 27.19 13.45
N LYS A 173 -28.77 26.11 13.40
CA LYS A 173 -28.86 25.23 12.24
C LYS A 173 -29.47 25.95 11.05
N ILE A 174 -28.80 25.84 9.90
CA ILE A 174 -29.31 26.28 8.60
C ILE A 174 -30.25 25.19 8.03
N ASP A 175 -31.37 25.61 7.45
CA ASP A 175 -32.25 24.76 6.63
C ASP A 175 -31.91 24.93 5.15
N PHE A 176 -31.11 24.01 4.63
CA PHE A 176 -30.69 24.01 3.22
C PHE A 176 -31.82 23.67 2.22
N ASN A 177 -33.07 23.49 2.67
CA ASN A 177 -34.23 23.51 1.78
C ASN A 177 -34.71 24.93 1.45
N GLN A 178 -34.22 25.95 2.17
CA GLN A 178 -34.57 27.34 1.93
C GLN A 178 -33.78 27.91 0.74
N PRO A 179 -34.42 28.64 -0.19
CA PRO A 179 -33.79 29.10 -1.43
C PRO A 179 -32.52 29.94 -1.27
N CYS A 180 -32.33 30.61 -0.12
CA CYS A 180 -31.19 31.50 0.12
C CYS A 180 -30.07 30.88 0.97
N ALA A 181 -30.25 29.66 1.47
CA ALA A 181 -29.30 29.02 2.39
C ALA A 181 -27.92 28.81 1.73
N GLN A 182 -27.90 28.33 0.49
CA GLN A 182 -26.66 28.15 -0.26
C GLN A 182 -25.94 29.48 -0.51
N SER A 183 -26.68 30.54 -0.87
CA SER A 183 -26.11 31.86 -1.14
C SER A 183 -25.37 32.45 0.06
N TYR A 184 -25.79 32.14 1.28
CA TYR A 184 -25.05 32.55 2.48
C TYR A 184 -23.67 31.88 2.54
N ILE A 185 -23.61 30.56 2.33
CA ILE A 185 -22.34 29.82 2.32
C ILE A 185 -21.46 30.24 1.14
N ASP A 186 -22.02 30.39 -0.05
CA ASP A 186 -21.32 30.90 -1.24
C ASP A 186 -20.67 32.26 -0.96
N SER A 187 -21.39 33.16 -0.27
CA SER A 187 -20.87 34.50 0.03
C SER A 187 -19.67 34.52 0.98
N ILE A 188 -19.52 33.49 1.82
CA ILE A 188 -18.37 33.31 2.71
C ILE A 188 -17.23 32.62 1.95
N ALA A 189 -17.53 31.58 1.18
CA ALA A 189 -16.54 30.91 0.34
C ALA A 189 -15.91 31.86 -0.69
N ASP A 190 -16.71 32.76 -1.30
CA ASP A 190 -16.23 33.82 -2.17
C ASP A 190 -15.24 34.74 -1.47
N LEU A 191 -15.48 35.05 -0.20
CA LEU A 191 -14.59 35.87 0.62
C LEU A 191 -13.27 35.13 0.86
N TYR A 192 -13.32 33.85 1.25
CA TYR A 192 -12.14 33.02 1.47
C TYR A 192 -11.33 32.83 0.18
N GLY A 193 -12.00 32.56 -0.94
CA GLY A 193 -11.38 32.48 -2.25
C GLY A 193 -10.74 33.81 -2.68
N SER A 194 -11.39 34.94 -2.40
CA SER A 194 -10.82 36.27 -2.70
C SER A 194 -9.57 36.61 -1.89
N TRP A 195 -9.43 36.03 -0.69
CA TRP A 195 -8.25 36.17 0.14
C TRP A 195 -7.11 35.25 -0.29
N GLY A 196 -7.41 34.16 -1.01
CA GLY A 196 -6.45 33.11 -1.33
C GLY A 196 -6.30 32.07 -0.22
N ILE A 197 -7.35 31.78 0.54
CA ILE A 197 -7.34 30.62 1.43
C ILE A 197 -7.22 29.34 0.60
N ASP A 198 -6.44 28.38 1.07
CA ASP A 198 -6.20 27.09 0.40
C ASP A 198 -6.88 25.91 1.12
N PHE A 199 -7.22 26.10 2.39
CA PHE A 199 -7.66 25.04 3.29
C PHE A 199 -8.66 25.55 4.32
N LEU A 200 -9.73 24.78 4.56
CA LEU A 200 -10.70 25.00 5.64
C LEU A 200 -10.80 23.74 6.51
N LYS A 201 -10.38 23.84 7.78
CA LYS A 201 -10.78 22.89 8.82
C LYS A 201 -12.18 23.26 9.30
N PHE A 202 -13.10 22.32 9.13
CA PHE A 202 -14.50 22.46 9.47
C PHE A 202 -14.83 21.54 10.64
N ASP A 203 -14.94 22.14 11.81
CA ASP A 203 -14.93 21.44 13.09
C ASP A 203 -16.33 21.30 13.69
N SER A 204 -16.47 20.47 14.71
CA SER A 204 -17.73 20.18 15.37
C SER A 204 -18.81 19.64 14.40
N VAL A 205 -18.37 18.89 13.39
CA VAL A 205 -19.24 18.23 12.42
C VAL A 205 -19.94 17.04 13.07
N THR A 206 -21.24 16.93 12.82
CA THR A 206 -22.11 15.84 13.25
C THR A 206 -22.88 15.26 12.04
N PRO A 207 -23.28 13.98 11.99
CA PRO A 207 -23.10 12.95 13.02
C PRO A 207 -21.64 12.58 13.29
N GLY A 208 -21.29 12.52 14.57
CA GLY A 208 -19.91 12.55 15.05
C GLY A 208 -19.80 13.55 16.21
N SER A 209 -18.58 13.88 16.62
CA SER A 209 -18.31 14.89 17.67
C SER A 209 -19.14 14.64 18.95
N GLY A 210 -19.30 13.37 19.34
CA GLY A 210 -20.12 12.96 20.49
C GLY A 210 -21.62 12.77 20.23
N HIS A 211 -22.12 13.12 19.04
CA HIS A 211 -23.51 12.95 18.59
C HIS A 211 -23.57 12.08 17.33
N ASN A 212 -23.60 10.77 17.51
CA ASN A 212 -23.56 9.80 16.40
C ASN A 212 -24.93 9.57 15.72
N ASP A 213 -25.96 10.31 16.11
CA ASP A 213 -27.28 10.31 15.46
C ASP A 213 -27.52 11.63 14.70
N THR A 214 -28.72 11.78 14.14
CA THR A 214 -29.10 12.97 13.37
C THR A 214 -29.80 14.05 14.22
N SER A 215 -29.65 14.01 15.55
CA SER A 215 -30.23 15.02 16.45
C SER A 215 -29.65 16.42 16.17
N ILE A 216 -28.35 16.48 15.88
CA ILE A 216 -27.63 17.61 15.32
C ILE A 216 -27.05 17.09 14.01
N ASP A 217 -27.51 17.58 12.87
CA ASP A 217 -27.14 17.03 11.56
C ASP A 217 -26.47 18.10 10.69
N ALA A 218 -25.15 18.07 10.61
CA ALA A 218 -24.35 19.02 9.84
C ALA A 218 -24.08 18.57 8.39
N ARG A 219 -24.69 17.47 7.93
CA ARG A 219 -24.48 16.98 6.54
C ARG A 219 -24.84 18.02 5.49
N GLY A 220 -25.94 18.75 5.71
CA GLY A 220 -26.34 19.87 4.85
C GLY A 220 -25.26 20.94 4.75
N ASP A 221 -24.68 21.33 5.89
CA ASP A 221 -23.58 22.29 5.95
C ASP A 221 -22.34 21.77 5.20
N VAL A 222 -21.93 20.52 5.45
CA VAL A 222 -20.77 19.90 4.80
C VAL A 222 -20.92 19.92 3.28
N LYS A 223 -22.09 19.51 2.76
CA LYS A 223 -22.36 19.56 1.32
C LYS A 223 -22.31 20.99 0.78
N ALA A 224 -22.97 21.93 1.45
CA ALA A 224 -23.03 23.32 0.99
C ALA A 224 -21.64 23.97 0.96
N TRP A 225 -20.81 23.72 1.97
CA TRP A 225 -19.42 24.17 2.01
C TRP A 225 -18.57 23.51 0.93
N ALA A 226 -18.71 22.18 0.72
CA ALA A 226 -17.98 21.49 -0.34
C ALA A 226 -18.29 22.07 -1.73
N GLU A 227 -19.56 22.34 -2.02
CA GLU A 227 -20.00 22.94 -3.28
C GLU A 227 -19.50 24.40 -3.43
N ALA A 228 -19.56 25.19 -2.36
CA ALA A 228 -19.14 26.59 -2.35
C ALA A 228 -17.61 26.77 -2.46
N LEU A 229 -16.83 25.85 -1.89
CA LEU A 229 -15.35 25.89 -1.89
C LEU A 229 -14.73 25.36 -3.20
N ALA A 230 -15.44 24.47 -3.91
CA ALA A 230 -14.93 23.81 -5.12
C ALA A 230 -14.42 24.76 -6.22
N PRO A 231 -15.07 25.90 -6.55
CA PRO A 231 -14.58 26.84 -7.56
C PRO A 231 -13.20 27.43 -7.25
N TYR A 232 -12.81 27.45 -5.98
CA TYR A 232 -11.56 28.02 -5.48
C TYR A 232 -10.47 26.98 -5.23
N GLY A 233 -10.80 25.68 -5.34
CA GLY A 233 -9.84 24.61 -5.04
C GLY A 233 -9.44 24.55 -3.56
N ILE A 234 -10.31 24.97 -2.65
CA ILE A 234 -10.05 24.96 -1.21
C ILE A 234 -10.29 23.55 -0.65
N TRP A 235 -9.31 23.01 0.07
CA TRP A 235 -9.43 21.73 0.77
C TRP A 235 -10.43 21.83 1.92
N LEU A 236 -11.39 20.90 2.00
CA LEU A 236 -12.32 20.81 3.13
C LEU A 236 -11.96 19.63 4.04
N GLU A 237 -11.56 19.94 5.28
CA GLU A 237 -11.17 18.97 6.31
C GLU A 237 -12.22 18.89 7.41
N LEU A 238 -12.83 17.72 7.63
CA LEU A 238 -13.87 17.56 8.65
C LEU A 238 -13.27 17.19 10.02
N SER A 239 -13.78 17.82 11.07
CA SER A 239 -13.40 17.56 12.47
C SER A 239 -14.69 17.62 13.34
N TRP A 240 -14.84 16.95 14.48
CA TRP A 240 -13.82 16.53 15.43
C TRP A 240 -13.67 15.02 15.64
N ALA A 241 -14.74 14.25 15.57
CA ALA A 241 -14.68 12.79 15.75
C ALA A 241 -15.82 12.16 14.97
N LEU A 242 -15.64 12.04 13.66
CA LEU A 242 -16.72 11.75 12.72
C LEU A 242 -17.29 10.34 12.95
N ASP A 243 -18.62 10.20 12.80
CA ASP A 243 -19.23 8.88 12.86
C ASP A 243 -18.97 8.12 11.54
N MET A 244 -18.32 6.97 11.66
CA MET A 244 -18.00 6.06 10.56
C MET A 244 -19.24 5.56 9.81
N ASN A 245 -20.42 5.54 10.45
CA ASN A 245 -21.67 5.16 9.77
C ASN A 245 -22.03 6.09 8.60
N TYR A 246 -21.45 7.29 8.56
CA TYR A 246 -21.68 8.30 7.52
C TYR A 246 -20.46 8.52 6.62
N ILE A 247 -19.47 7.63 6.68
CA ILE A 247 -18.21 7.76 5.92
C ILE A 247 -18.41 7.92 4.41
N ASP A 248 -19.40 7.26 3.83
CA ASP A 248 -19.71 7.41 2.40
C ASP A 248 -20.09 8.85 2.05
N TYR A 249 -20.79 9.53 2.96
CA TYR A 249 -21.16 10.93 2.80
C TYR A 249 -19.95 11.85 2.98
N TRP A 250 -19.12 11.59 4.01
CA TRP A 250 -17.90 12.36 4.25
C TRP A 250 -16.94 12.27 3.07
N LYS A 251 -16.71 11.07 2.53
CA LYS A 251 -15.91 10.85 1.33
C LYS A 251 -16.40 11.64 0.12
N GLN A 252 -17.72 11.77 -0.05
CA GLN A 252 -18.30 12.46 -1.19
C GLN A 252 -18.05 13.98 -1.15
N TYR A 253 -18.02 14.57 0.03
CA TYR A 253 -18.06 16.03 0.22
C TYR A 253 -16.87 16.57 1.03
N SER A 254 -15.78 15.85 1.18
CA SER A 254 -14.59 16.35 1.89
C SER A 254 -13.30 15.71 1.39
N ASN A 255 -12.18 16.30 1.79
CA ASN A 255 -10.83 15.88 1.44
C ASN A 255 -10.10 15.21 2.61
N GLY A 256 -10.66 15.28 3.82
CA GLY A 256 -10.24 14.50 4.97
C GLY A 256 -11.25 14.58 6.11
N TRP A 257 -11.12 13.66 7.06
CA TRP A 257 -12.02 13.55 8.21
C TRP A 257 -11.30 13.02 9.44
N ARG A 258 -11.50 13.68 10.57
CA ARG A 258 -10.95 13.28 11.85
C ARG A 258 -11.68 12.08 12.45
N VAL A 259 -10.93 11.03 12.75
CA VAL A 259 -11.50 9.72 13.17
C VAL A 259 -11.69 9.57 14.69
N ASP A 260 -11.12 10.49 15.47
CA ASP A 260 -11.14 10.45 16.94
C ASP A 260 -10.97 11.84 17.55
N TRP A 261 -11.20 11.93 18.86
CA TRP A 261 -11.03 13.15 19.66
C TRP A 261 -9.61 13.72 19.62
N ASP A 262 -9.47 14.97 20.10
CA ASP A 262 -8.22 15.73 20.11
C ASP A 262 -7.08 14.95 20.73
N ILE A 263 -5.96 14.90 20.02
CA ILE A 263 -4.77 14.20 20.46
C ILE A 263 -4.10 14.92 21.64
N GLU A 264 -4.45 16.18 21.90
CA GLU A 264 -3.92 16.96 23.00
C GLU A 264 -4.32 16.41 24.38
N CYS A 265 -3.44 16.56 25.36
CA CYS A 265 -3.70 16.06 26.72
C CYS A 265 -4.56 17.02 27.57
N TYR A 266 -4.67 18.30 27.19
CA TYR A 266 -5.25 19.37 28.01
C TYR A 266 -4.66 19.46 29.43
N CYS A 267 -3.41 19.03 29.58
CA CYS A 267 -2.73 18.86 30.86
C CYS A 267 -1.88 20.08 31.27
N GLY A 268 -2.13 21.25 30.67
CA GLY A 268 -1.36 22.48 30.87
C GLY A 268 0.07 22.34 30.35
N SER A 269 1.06 22.78 31.12
CA SER A 269 2.47 22.69 30.72
C SER A 269 3.06 21.27 30.79
N GLY A 270 2.23 20.23 30.96
CA GLY A 270 2.66 18.82 31.08
C GLY A 270 3.07 18.15 29.77
N GLY A 271 2.73 18.76 28.64
CA GLY A 271 3.08 18.31 27.30
C GLY A 271 2.00 18.69 26.28
N LEU A 272 2.26 18.47 24.99
CA LEU A 272 1.25 18.56 23.93
C LEU A 272 0.29 17.38 24.00
N THR A 273 0.80 16.17 24.22
CA THR A 273 0.01 14.93 24.24
C THR A 273 0.49 13.96 25.32
N THR A 274 -0.07 12.76 25.36
CA THR A 274 0.37 11.63 26.20
C THR A 274 0.40 10.34 25.39
N TRP A 275 1.16 9.34 25.84
CA TRP A 275 1.13 8.02 25.23
C TRP A 275 -0.28 7.42 25.14
N ALA A 276 -1.15 7.65 26.12
CA ALA A 276 -2.52 7.13 26.09
C ALA A 276 -3.33 7.71 24.92
N ASN A 277 -3.11 8.97 24.57
CA ASN A 277 -3.74 9.62 23.42
C ASN A 277 -3.19 9.08 22.10
N ILE A 278 -1.89 8.79 22.01
CA ILE A 278 -1.32 8.10 20.85
C ILE A 278 -1.88 6.67 20.75
N ALA A 279 -1.80 5.88 21.82
CA ALA A 279 -2.17 4.48 21.82
C ALA A 279 -3.64 4.23 21.44
N ARG A 280 -4.58 5.13 21.82
CA ARG A 280 -6.00 4.99 21.46
C ARG A 280 -6.29 5.15 19.96
N THR A 281 -5.35 5.71 19.19
CA THR A 281 -5.51 5.83 17.73
C THR A 281 -5.25 4.51 16.98
N PHE A 282 -4.55 3.53 17.57
CA PHE A 282 -4.31 2.23 16.93
C PHE A 282 -5.61 1.46 16.58
N PRO A 283 -6.56 1.28 17.52
CA PRO A 283 -7.87 0.71 17.18
C PRO A 283 -8.65 1.51 16.13
N LYS A 284 -8.46 2.83 16.08
CA LYS A 284 -9.09 3.68 15.05
C LYS A 284 -8.47 3.44 13.69
N ALA A 285 -7.14 3.36 13.60
CA ALA A 285 -6.46 2.98 12.37
C ALA A 285 -6.95 1.63 11.82
N GLU A 286 -7.15 0.62 12.68
CA GLU A 286 -7.70 -0.69 12.29
C GLU A 286 -9.13 -0.59 11.74
N GLN A 287 -9.97 0.27 12.32
CA GLN A 287 -11.35 0.45 11.87
C GLN A 287 -11.42 1.24 10.56
N TRP A 288 -10.55 2.23 10.40
CA TRP A 288 -10.68 3.25 9.37
C TRP A 288 -9.76 3.07 8.15
N TRP A 289 -8.80 2.13 8.16
CA TRP A 289 -7.79 2.03 7.08
C TRP A 289 -8.36 1.91 5.66
N ARG A 290 -9.54 1.31 5.49
CA ARG A 290 -10.21 1.13 4.19
C ARG A 290 -10.83 2.42 3.64
N HIS A 291 -10.92 3.44 4.47
CA HIS A 291 -11.59 4.67 4.11
C HIS A 291 -10.61 5.73 3.58
N GLY A 292 -9.31 5.66 3.92
CA GLY A 292 -8.29 6.56 3.39
C GLY A 292 -7.81 6.13 1.99
N SER A 293 -7.89 7.04 1.02
CA SER A 293 -7.39 6.83 -0.35
C SER A 293 -7.20 8.18 -1.05
N PRO A 294 -6.52 8.25 -2.21
CA PRO A 294 -6.49 9.49 -2.99
C PRO A 294 -7.90 10.08 -3.19
N GLY A 295 -8.04 11.38 -2.90
CA GLY A 295 -9.29 12.12 -2.83
C GLY A 295 -9.83 12.35 -1.40
N GLY A 296 -9.39 11.57 -0.40
CA GLY A 296 -9.89 11.69 0.97
C GLY A 296 -9.10 10.87 2.01
N TRP A 297 -8.61 11.50 3.08
CA TRP A 297 -7.74 10.84 4.06
C TRP A 297 -8.28 10.83 5.49
N ASN A 298 -7.95 9.77 6.23
CA ASN A 298 -8.17 9.75 7.68
C ASN A 298 -7.26 10.79 8.36
N ASP A 299 -7.81 11.59 9.26
CA ASP A 299 -7.09 12.51 10.13
C ASP A 299 -7.02 11.92 11.56
N PHE A 300 -5.80 11.74 12.06
CA PHE A 300 -5.53 11.30 13.45
C PHE A 300 -5.24 12.48 14.37
N ASP A 301 -5.50 13.70 13.89
CA ASP A 301 -5.13 14.97 14.50
C ASP A 301 -3.61 15.19 14.51
N SER A 302 -3.18 16.22 15.22
CA SER A 302 -1.83 16.77 15.21
C SER A 302 -0.76 15.75 15.62
N LEU A 303 0.28 15.64 14.81
CA LEU A 303 1.47 14.86 15.07
C LEU A 303 2.45 15.64 15.95
N ASN A 304 2.35 15.43 17.26
CA ASN A 304 3.14 16.10 18.30
C ASN A 304 4.44 15.34 18.63
N VAL A 305 5.41 15.39 17.72
CA VAL A 305 6.69 14.63 17.82
C VAL A 305 7.93 15.47 17.58
N GLY A 306 7.80 16.79 17.49
CA GLY A 306 8.84 17.72 17.05
C GLY A 306 9.84 18.13 18.14
N ASN A 307 9.45 18.08 19.42
CA ASN A 307 10.33 18.48 20.53
C ASN A 307 9.96 17.73 21.82
N GLY A 308 10.86 16.87 22.30
CA GLY A 308 10.59 15.98 23.44
C GLY A 308 10.38 16.71 24.77
N ALA A 309 10.86 17.95 24.91
CA ALA A 309 10.57 18.78 26.09
C ALA A 309 9.12 19.33 26.07
N MET A 310 8.48 19.37 24.90
CA MET A 310 7.11 19.85 24.71
C MET A 310 6.11 18.72 24.47
N ASP A 311 6.51 17.62 23.81
CA ASP A 311 5.58 16.61 23.30
C ASP A 311 4.81 15.88 24.42
N GLY A 312 5.47 15.62 25.56
CA GLY A 312 4.95 14.72 26.59
C GLY A 312 5.19 13.23 26.29
N LEU A 313 6.10 12.94 25.35
CA LEU A 313 6.40 11.59 24.84
C LEU A 313 7.91 11.28 24.92
N THR A 314 8.23 10.02 25.19
CA THR A 314 9.59 9.49 25.04
C THR A 314 10.01 9.40 23.56
N GLN A 315 11.30 9.18 23.29
CA GLN A 315 11.77 9.02 21.90
C GLN A 315 11.13 7.82 21.18
N ASP A 316 10.92 6.71 21.89
CA ASP A 316 10.28 5.52 21.30
C ASP A 316 8.79 5.77 21.03
N GLU A 317 8.08 6.46 21.92
CA GLU A 317 6.68 6.85 21.70
C GLU A 317 6.54 7.85 20.54
N ARG A 318 7.44 8.84 20.43
CA ARG A 318 7.49 9.79 19.29
C ARG A 318 7.72 9.06 17.97
N ARG A 319 8.64 8.09 17.93
CA ARG A 319 8.88 7.25 16.75
C ARG A 319 7.67 6.39 16.41
N THR A 320 6.97 5.86 17.41
CA THR A 320 5.76 5.08 17.23
C THR A 320 4.58 5.91 16.75
N ALA A 321 4.40 7.13 17.25
CA ALA A 321 3.42 8.07 16.71
C ALA A 321 3.71 8.37 15.23
N MET A 322 4.93 8.76 14.88
CA MET A 322 5.30 9.01 13.48
C MET A 322 5.14 7.75 12.59
N THR A 323 5.48 6.57 13.12
CA THR A 323 5.29 5.30 12.40
C THR A 323 3.81 5.02 12.12
N LEU A 324 2.92 5.25 13.09
CA LEU A 324 1.48 5.07 12.92
C LEU A 324 0.91 6.04 11.89
N TRP A 325 1.20 7.34 12.01
CA TRP A 325 0.73 8.34 11.04
C TRP A 325 1.25 8.01 9.64
N ALA A 326 2.51 7.59 9.52
CA ALA A 326 3.09 7.25 8.23
C ALA A 326 2.43 6.01 7.62
N MET A 327 2.37 4.89 8.35
CA MET A 327 1.82 3.65 7.81
C MET A 327 0.32 3.75 7.53
N SER A 328 -0.42 4.59 8.24
CA SER A 328 -1.85 4.82 7.99
C SER A 328 -2.14 5.81 6.87
N SER A 329 -1.11 6.42 6.26
CA SER A 329 -1.29 7.53 5.30
C SER A 329 -2.13 8.67 5.88
N ALA A 330 -1.99 8.92 7.19
CA ALA A 330 -2.69 10.00 7.87
C ALA A 330 -2.02 11.35 7.57
N GLN A 331 -2.75 12.44 7.74
CA GLN A 331 -2.22 13.79 7.52
C GLN A 331 -1.11 14.10 8.53
N PHE A 332 0.01 14.66 8.06
CA PHE A 332 1.07 15.16 8.95
C PHE A 332 0.79 16.61 9.33
N TYR A 333 -0.13 16.81 10.27
CA TYR A 333 -0.32 18.10 10.94
C TYR A 333 0.67 18.25 12.07
N ILE A 334 1.79 18.95 11.88
CA ILE A 334 2.70 19.21 12.99
C ILE A 334 2.04 20.18 13.96
N GLY A 335 1.93 19.78 15.23
CA GLY A 335 1.38 20.64 16.29
C GLY A 335 2.43 21.36 17.14
N ASN A 336 3.72 21.06 16.91
CA ASN A 336 4.84 21.68 17.62
C ASN A 336 5.13 23.12 17.19
N ASP A 337 5.84 23.87 18.04
CA ASP A 337 6.53 25.10 17.63
C ASP A 337 7.70 24.75 16.69
N MET A 338 7.55 25.03 15.40
CA MET A 338 8.56 24.71 14.39
C MET A 338 9.82 25.57 14.53
N THR A 339 9.76 26.70 15.24
CA THR A 339 10.95 27.50 15.54
C THR A 339 11.86 26.84 16.58
N ASN A 340 11.36 25.80 17.25
CA ASN A 340 12.03 25.14 18.37
C ASN A 340 11.95 23.60 18.27
N LEU A 341 12.14 23.04 17.08
CA LEU A 341 12.25 21.58 16.91
C LEU A 341 13.59 21.07 17.47
N ASP A 342 13.57 19.90 18.11
CA ASP A 342 14.81 19.23 18.53
C ASP A 342 15.40 18.37 17.41
N ALA A 343 16.68 18.00 17.54
CA ALA A 343 17.38 17.23 16.50
C ALA A 343 16.73 15.87 16.22
N PHE A 344 16.13 15.24 17.23
CA PHE A 344 15.43 13.98 17.06
C PHE A 344 14.12 14.16 16.28
N GLY A 345 13.35 15.20 16.57
CA GLY A 345 12.10 15.56 15.91
C GLY A 345 12.32 15.93 14.46
N ILE A 346 13.36 16.72 14.15
CA ILE A 346 13.77 16.96 12.76
C ILE A 346 14.09 15.62 12.08
N GLY A 347 14.87 14.74 12.73
CA GLY A 347 15.16 13.40 12.21
C GLY A 347 13.91 12.56 11.93
N LEU A 348 12.88 12.63 12.78
CA LEU A 348 11.59 11.98 12.55
C LEU A 348 10.86 12.59 11.35
N LEU A 349 10.69 13.91 11.34
CA LEU A 349 9.86 14.64 10.38
C LEU A 349 10.47 14.76 8.99
N THR A 350 11.78 14.51 8.84
CA THR A 350 12.50 14.63 7.56
C THR A 350 13.00 13.29 6.99
N ASN A 351 12.64 12.16 7.62
CA ASN A 351 13.03 10.84 7.10
C ASN A 351 12.28 10.53 5.79
N LYS A 352 12.99 10.63 4.66
CA LYS A 352 12.42 10.44 3.31
C LYS A 352 11.82 9.05 3.08
N GLU A 353 12.36 8.00 3.69
CA GLU A 353 11.82 6.64 3.52
C GLU A 353 10.50 6.47 4.28
N VAL A 354 10.37 7.08 5.46
CA VAL A 354 9.13 7.08 6.25
C VAL A 354 8.07 7.99 5.62
N ILE A 355 8.46 9.17 5.14
CA ILE A 355 7.57 10.06 4.38
C ILE A 355 7.09 9.35 3.11
N ALA A 356 7.95 8.60 2.41
CA ALA A 356 7.54 7.84 1.23
C ALA A 356 6.48 6.79 1.54
N VAL A 357 6.50 6.18 2.73
CA VAL A 357 5.42 5.28 3.18
C VAL A 357 4.10 6.04 3.31
N ASN A 358 4.09 7.20 3.97
CA ASN A 358 2.91 8.04 4.09
C ASN A 358 2.36 8.46 2.71
N GLN A 359 3.26 8.96 1.87
CA GLN A 359 2.93 9.54 0.57
C GLN A 359 2.64 8.48 -0.51
N ALA A 360 2.81 7.19 -0.21
CA ALA A 360 2.40 6.09 -1.07
C ALA A 360 0.87 5.91 -1.09
N GLY A 361 0.15 6.46 -0.09
CA GLY A 361 -1.31 6.45 -0.05
C GLY A 361 -1.91 5.04 0.12
N ARG A 362 -1.22 4.18 0.88
CA ARG A 362 -1.61 2.79 1.12
C ARG A 362 -1.67 2.54 2.64
N PRO A 363 -2.81 2.85 3.28
CA PRO A 363 -2.98 2.63 4.72
C PRO A 363 -2.74 1.16 5.09
N ALA A 364 -1.79 0.94 5.99
CA ALA A 364 -1.51 -0.36 6.57
C ALA A 364 -2.61 -0.79 7.54
N HIS A 365 -2.79 -2.10 7.66
CA HIS A 365 -3.73 -2.72 8.58
C HIS A 365 -3.05 -3.83 9.39
N PRO A 366 -3.58 -4.18 10.58
CA PRO A 366 -2.94 -5.16 11.44
C PRO A 366 -3.15 -6.58 10.88
N VAL A 367 -2.17 -7.45 11.10
CA VAL A 367 -2.36 -8.91 11.03
C VAL A 367 -3.32 -9.35 12.14
N SER A 368 -3.13 -8.81 13.35
CA SER A 368 -4.03 -9.00 14.48
C SER A 368 -3.85 -7.89 15.53
N THR A 369 -4.95 -7.46 16.13
CA THR A 369 -4.99 -6.55 17.29
C THR A 369 -5.26 -7.26 18.61
N ALA A 370 -5.27 -8.60 18.62
CA ALA A 370 -5.61 -9.41 19.80
C ALA A 370 -4.60 -9.28 20.95
N THR A 371 -3.41 -8.73 20.69
CA THR A 371 -2.37 -8.51 21.71
C THR A 371 -1.75 -7.13 21.56
N ASN A 372 -0.94 -6.74 22.55
CA ASN A 372 -0.16 -5.50 22.51
C ASN A 372 1.06 -5.57 21.56
N GLN A 373 1.45 -6.75 21.09
CA GLN A 373 2.52 -6.93 20.12
C GLN A 373 1.88 -7.13 18.75
N GLN A 374 2.00 -6.13 17.89
CA GLN A 374 1.24 -6.06 16.65
C GLN A 374 2.18 -5.95 15.45
N ALA A 375 1.86 -6.73 14.41
CA ALA A 375 2.41 -6.56 13.08
C ALA A 375 1.35 -5.88 12.21
N TRP A 376 1.73 -4.81 11.52
CA TRP A 376 0.91 -4.06 10.57
C TRP A 376 1.54 -4.14 9.20
N TYR A 377 0.72 -4.19 8.14
CA TYR A 377 1.23 -4.24 6.79
C TYR A 377 0.34 -3.54 5.76
N ALA A 378 0.98 -3.12 4.67
CA ALA A 378 0.31 -2.74 3.42
C ALA A 378 1.06 -3.38 2.25
N ASN A 379 0.34 -3.92 1.27
CA ASN A 379 0.92 -4.32 -0.01
C ASN A 379 1.06 -3.10 -0.91
N ASN A 380 2.26 -2.85 -1.43
CA ASN A 380 2.54 -1.69 -2.28
C ASN A 380 2.22 -1.92 -3.77
N GLY A 381 1.81 -3.14 -4.15
CA GLY A 381 1.50 -3.54 -5.53
C GLY A 381 2.72 -3.84 -6.39
N ASP A 382 3.92 -3.41 -5.97
CA ASP A 382 5.16 -3.59 -6.72
C ASP A 382 5.98 -4.83 -6.31
N GLY A 383 5.39 -5.72 -5.52
CA GLY A 383 6.09 -6.83 -4.89
C GLY A 383 6.74 -6.48 -3.55
N SER A 384 6.67 -5.21 -3.13
CA SER A 384 7.07 -4.76 -1.80
C SER A 384 5.88 -4.56 -0.86
N TYR A 385 6.19 -4.56 0.43
CA TYR A 385 5.28 -4.36 1.53
C TYR A 385 5.85 -3.32 2.47
N THR A 386 4.99 -2.45 2.97
CA THR A 386 5.26 -1.68 4.19
C THR A 386 4.92 -2.58 5.36
N VAL A 387 5.82 -2.75 6.32
CA VAL A 387 5.58 -3.59 7.52
C VAL A 387 6.03 -2.84 8.77
N ALA A 388 5.15 -2.71 9.76
CA ALA A 388 5.51 -2.18 11.07
C ALA A 388 5.37 -3.24 12.15
N LEU A 389 6.34 -3.29 13.07
CA LEU A 389 6.27 -4.10 14.28
C LEU A 389 6.19 -3.16 15.48
N VAL A 390 5.13 -3.26 16.28
CA VAL A 390 4.81 -2.31 17.34
C VAL A 390 4.60 -3.06 18.65
N ASN A 391 5.22 -2.57 19.72
CA ASN A 391 4.98 -3.05 21.08
C ASN A 391 4.20 -2.00 21.88
N LEU A 392 2.88 -2.15 21.97
CA LEU A 392 2.00 -1.29 22.78
C LEU A 392 2.05 -1.62 24.29
N GLY A 393 2.83 -2.63 24.69
CA GLY A 393 2.93 -3.08 26.07
C GLY A 393 3.93 -2.29 26.90
N ASN A 394 3.85 -2.47 28.22
CA ASN A 394 4.70 -1.78 29.21
C ASN A 394 6.03 -2.51 29.51
N SER A 395 6.40 -3.53 28.73
CA SER A 395 7.65 -4.27 28.89
C SER A 395 8.25 -4.61 27.53
N ALA A 396 9.57 -4.78 27.47
CA ALA A 396 10.23 -5.24 26.25
C ALA A 396 9.69 -6.60 25.82
N ALA A 397 9.47 -6.78 24.52
CA ALA A 397 8.90 -8.01 23.96
C ALA A 397 9.46 -8.31 22.56
N THR A 398 9.38 -9.57 22.15
CA THR A 398 9.59 -9.93 20.74
C THR A 398 8.30 -9.68 19.98
N VAL A 399 8.40 -8.99 18.84
CA VAL A 399 7.30 -8.80 17.90
C VAL A 399 7.71 -9.41 16.56
N SER A 400 6.81 -10.15 15.92
CA SER A 400 7.12 -10.97 14.75
C SER A 400 6.04 -10.83 13.69
N VAL A 401 6.43 -11.06 12.43
CA VAL A 401 5.54 -11.17 11.27
C VAL A 401 5.97 -12.39 10.46
N ASN A 402 5.01 -13.24 10.08
CA ASN A 402 5.25 -14.30 9.10
C ASN A 402 4.84 -13.80 7.72
N TRP A 403 5.59 -14.19 6.70
CA TRP A 403 5.29 -13.85 5.30
C TRP A 403 3.91 -14.37 4.87
N SER A 404 3.54 -15.56 5.33
CA SER A 404 2.22 -16.14 5.05
C SER A 404 1.06 -15.31 5.60
N ASP A 405 1.26 -14.63 6.73
CA ASP A 405 0.20 -13.85 7.40
C ASP A 405 -0.13 -12.57 6.63
N ILE A 406 0.81 -12.08 5.82
CA ILE A 406 0.68 -10.89 4.97
C ILE A 406 0.49 -11.24 3.49
N GLY A 407 0.25 -12.52 3.18
CA GLY A 407 0.01 -13.00 1.82
C GLY A 407 1.25 -13.15 0.94
N LEU A 408 2.46 -13.01 1.50
CA LEU A 408 3.72 -13.22 0.79
C LEU A 408 4.13 -14.69 0.85
N SER A 409 4.46 -15.29 -0.30
CA SER A 409 5.11 -16.59 -0.36
C SER A 409 6.56 -16.48 -0.83
N GLY A 410 7.43 -17.34 -0.30
CA GLY A 410 8.87 -17.28 -0.58
C GLY A 410 9.64 -16.36 0.36
N SER A 411 10.92 -16.15 0.05
CA SER A 411 11.81 -15.29 0.83
C SER A 411 11.62 -13.82 0.50
N ALA A 412 11.96 -12.95 1.45
CA ALA A 412 11.92 -11.51 1.27
C ALA A 412 13.12 -10.83 1.92
N THR A 413 13.55 -9.72 1.32
CA THR A 413 14.52 -8.80 1.94
C THR A 413 13.81 -7.84 2.87
N VAL A 414 14.49 -7.45 3.94
CA VAL A 414 13.96 -6.51 4.94
C VAL A 414 14.90 -5.33 5.06
N ARG A 415 14.36 -4.12 4.90
CA ARG A 415 15.06 -2.85 5.14
C ARG A 415 14.37 -2.07 6.25
N ASP A 416 15.13 -1.66 7.26
CA ASP A 416 14.67 -0.80 8.33
C ASP A 416 14.74 0.68 7.90
N LEU A 417 13.57 1.32 7.82
CA LEU A 417 13.42 2.67 7.27
C LEU A 417 13.89 3.76 8.24
N TRP A 418 13.87 3.47 9.54
CA TRP A 418 14.32 4.41 10.56
C TRP A 418 15.85 4.50 10.64
N THR A 419 16.51 3.37 10.45
CA THR A 419 17.98 3.25 10.52
C THR A 419 18.65 3.21 9.16
N HIS A 420 17.88 3.27 8.06
CA HIS A 420 18.36 3.15 6.68
C HIS A 420 19.23 1.91 6.43
N THR A 421 18.91 0.82 7.13
CA THR A 421 19.76 -0.39 7.17
C THR A 421 19.04 -1.57 6.54
N ASP A 422 19.69 -2.22 5.57
CA ASP A 422 19.25 -3.51 5.05
C ASP A 422 19.61 -4.61 6.07
N LEU A 423 18.61 -5.40 6.47
CA LEU A 423 18.74 -6.43 7.50
C LEU A 423 18.99 -7.83 6.92
N GLY A 424 18.97 -7.97 5.60
CA GLY A 424 19.20 -9.22 4.87
C GLY A 424 17.93 -9.86 4.32
N SER A 425 18.04 -11.14 3.94
CA SER A 425 16.95 -11.95 3.39
C SER A 425 16.46 -12.99 4.38
N PHE A 426 15.14 -13.17 4.45
CA PHE A 426 14.47 -14.06 5.39
C PHE A 426 13.46 -14.94 4.67
N ASN A 427 13.44 -16.23 4.98
CA ASN A 427 12.67 -17.23 4.24
C ASN A 427 11.18 -17.27 4.61
N THR A 428 10.82 -17.01 5.87
CA THR A 428 9.46 -17.27 6.38
C THR A 428 8.85 -16.10 7.15
N GLY A 429 9.66 -15.15 7.60
CA GLY A 429 9.23 -14.02 8.43
C GLY A 429 10.40 -13.30 9.08
N TYR A 430 10.09 -12.24 9.81
CA TYR A 430 11.06 -11.43 10.55
C TYR A 430 10.60 -11.20 12.00
N SER A 431 11.54 -11.12 12.93
CA SER A 431 11.29 -10.86 14.35
C SER A 431 12.19 -9.74 14.87
N SER A 432 11.58 -8.72 15.48
CA SER A 432 12.30 -7.75 16.30
C SER A 432 12.33 -8.25 17.75
N VAL A 433 13.48 -8.75 18.19
CA VAL A 433 13.69 -9.25 19.56
C VAL A 433 13.94 -8.09 20.51
N ASN A 434 13.40 -8.16 21.74
CA ASN A 434 13.55 -7.15 22.78
C ASN A 434 13.15 -5.73 22.33
N LEU A 435 12.06 -5.60 21.57
CA LEU A 435 11.51 -4.29 21.24
C LEU A 435 11.01 -3.64 22.53
N ALA A 436 11.56 -2.47 22.87
CA ALA A 436 11.26 -1.72 24.09
C ALA A 436 9.75 -1.44 24.25
N PRO A 437 9.26 -1.17 25.47
CA PRO A 437 7.88 -0.74 25.66
C PRO A 437 7.58 0.50 24.82
N HIS A 438 6.43 0.50 24.16
CA HIS A 438 5.93 1.58 23.29
C HIS A 438 6.78 1.85 22.03
N ALA A 439 7.81 1.04 21.78
CA ALA A 439 8.66 1.18 20.62
C ALA A 439 8.05 0.50 19.37
N SER A 440 8.47 0.99 18.23
CA SER A 440 8.11 0.48 16.91
C SER A 440 9.33 0.37 16.01
N ARG A 441 9.18 -0.44 14.96
CA ARG A 441 10.07 -0.51 13.82
C ARG A 441 9.23 -0.45 12.56
N LEU A 442 9.75 0.19 11.51
CA LEU A 442 9.08 0.31 10.22
C LEU A 442 10.03 -0.21 9.14
N PHE A 443 9.50 -1.08 8.28
CA PHE A 443 10.28 -1.81 7.29
C PHE A 443 9.67 -1.67 5.90
N LYS A 444 10.55 -1.63 4.89
CA LYS A 444 10.21 -2.06 3.54
C LYS A 444 10.64 -3.51 3.40
N VAL A 445 9.67 -4.37 3.09
CA VAL A 445 9.89 -5.79 2.81
C VAL A 445 9.72 -6.01 1.31
N VAL A 446 10.67 -6.65 0.64
CA VAL A 446 10.59 -6.88 -0.81
C VAL A 446 10.69 -8.37 -1.10
N SER A 447 9.64 -8.92 -1.73
CA SER A 447 9.61 -10.32 -2.14
C SER A 447 10.76 -10.63 -3.12
N GLN A 448 11.38 -11.79 -2.96
CA GLN A 448 12.42 -12.31 -3.86
C GLN A 448 11.93 -13.47 -4.73
N GLY A 449 10.61 -13.55 -4.96
CA GLY A 449 9.98 -14.57 -5.79
C GLY A 449 8.65 -15.06 -5.24
N GLY A 450 8.12 -16.13 -5.82
CA GLY A 450 6.84 -16.70 -5.40
C GLY A 450 5.66 -15.80 -5.81
N SER A 451 4.59 -15.86 -5.03
CA SER A 451 3.37 -15.10 -5.23
C SER A 451 2.97 -14.25 -4.02
N ASN A 452 2.29 -13.15 -4.31
CA ASN A 452 1.74 -12.21 -3.36
C ASN A 452 0.22 -12.20 -3.49
N ALA A 453 -0.46 -12.59 -2.40
CA ALA A 453 -1.91 -12.50 -2.30
C ALA A 453 -2.34 -11.06 -2.01
N VAL A 454 -3.43 -10.66 -2.65
CA VAL A 454 -4.08 -9.35 -2.52
C VAL A 454 -5.53 -9.63 -2.18
N ASN A 455 -5.96 -9.21 -0.99
CA ASN A 455 -7.35 -9.37 -0.59
C ASN A 455 -8.25 -8.40 -1.38
N ASN A 456 -9.54 -8.70 -1.51
CA ASN A 456 -10.49 -7.81 -2.18
C ASN A 456 -10.60 -6.41 -1.57
N ASP A 457 -10.15 -6.18 -0.33
CA ASP A 457 -10.19 -4.87 0.32
C ASP A 457 -8.83 -4.16 0.32
N ASP A 458 -7.86 -4.65 -0.46
CA ASP A 458 -6.60 -3.94 -0.71
C ASP A 458 -6.89 -2.57 -1.34
N THR A 459 -6.34 -1.51 -0.76
CA THR A 459 -6.56 -0.12 -1.20
C THR A 459 -6.00 0.19 -2.59
N GLY A 460 -5.18 -0.71 -3.15
CA GLY A 460 -4.74 -0.64 -4.54
C GLY A 460 -5.76 -1.15 -5.56
N ILE A 461 -6.85 -1.81 -5.14
CA ILE A 461 -7.92 -2.25 -6.04
C ILE A 461 -8.89 -1.09 -6.27
N LYS A 462 -9.04 -0.70 -7.53
CA LYS A 462 -10.01 0.32 -7.94
C LYS A 462 -11.31 -0.34 -8.38
N TYR A 463 -12.39 -0.06 -7.65
CA TYR A 463 -13.74 -0.46 -8.01
C TYR A 463 -14.47 0.66 -8.74
N VAL A 464 -15.08 0.35 -9.89
CA VAL A 464 -15.88 1.30 -10.67
C VAL A 464 -17.28 0.74 -10.88
N GLY A 465 -18.27 1.55 -10.50
CA GLY A 465 -19.69 1.18 -10.50
C GLY A 465 -20.26 0.98 -9.10
N ALA A 466 -21.39 0.30 -9.01
CA ALA A 466 -22.12 0.05 -7.77
C ALA A 466 -21.62 -1.21 -7.07
N TRP A 467 -20.44 -1.10 -6.45
CA TRP A 467 -19.84 -2.18 -5.67
C TRP A 467 -20.29 -2.14 -4.21
N GLN A 468 -20.40 -3.32 -3.62
CA GLN A 468 -20.71 -3.53 -2.22
C GLN A 468 -19.74 -4.54 -1.62
N ARG A 469 -19.58 -4.48 -0.30
CA ARG A 469 -18.78 -5.43 0.46
C ARG A 469 -19.66 -6.35 1.31
N SER A 470 -19.27 -7.61 1.41
CA SER A 470 -19.85 -8.58 2.34
C SER A 470 -18.72 -9.25 3.12
N TYR A 471 -18.80 -9.24 4.44
CA TYR A 471 -17.76 -9.75 5.34
C TYR A 471 -18.35 -10.70 6.38
N ASN A 472 -17.50 -11.46 7.07
CA ASN A 472 -17.91 -12.50 8.03
C ASN A 472 -18.84 -13.57 7.43
N ARG A 473 -18.63 -13.92 6.15
CA ARG A 473 -19.59 -14.73 5.38
C ARG A 473 -19.69 -16.19 5.83
N GLY A 474 -18.58 -16.75 6.31
CA GLY A 474 -18.47 -18.14 6.76
C GLY A 474 -18.40 -19.17 5.63
N PHE A 475 -18.12 -18.76 4.39
CA PHE A 475 -18.11 -19.65 3.23
C PHE A 475 -16.72 -20.19 2.84
N GLY A 476 -15.64 -19.69 3.45
CA GLY A 476 -14.26 -20.08 3.13
C GLY A 476 -13.56 -19.15 2.11
N ASP A 477 -14.11 -17.96 1.91
CA ASP A 477 -13.46 -16.87 1.19
C ASP A 477 -12.18 -16.41 1.91
N PHE A 478 -11.26 -15.79 1.18
CA PHE A 478 -10.00 -15.32 1.73
C PHE A 478 -10.31 -14.17 2.69
N GLN A 479 -9.77 -14.23 3.91
CA GLN A 479 -10.14 -13.32 5.00
C GLN A 479 -11.65 -13.25 5.32
N ASN A 480 -12.44 -14.20 4.83
CA ASN A 480 -13.88 -14.34 5.07
C ASN A 480 -14.73 -13.15 4.58
N ASP A 481 -14.28 -12.48 3.52
CA ASP A 481 -14.99 -11.38 2.88
C ASP A 481 -14.93 -11.44 1.34
N VAL A 482 -15.75 -10.61 0.69
CA VAL A 482 -15.78 -10.41 -0.76
C VAL A 482 -16.25 -8.99 -1.08
N HIS A 483 -15.83 -8.49 -2.23
CA HIS A 483 -16.51 -7.38 -2.90
C HIS A 483 -17.37 -7.91 -4.05
N PHE A 484 -18.53 -7.32 -4.26
CA PHE A 484 -19.45 -7.75 -5.29
C PHE A 484 -20.19 -6.58 -5.97
N THR A 485 -20.68 -6.83 -7.19
CA THR A 485 -21.59 -5.95 -7.90
C THR A 485 -22.70 -6.76 -8.58
N GLN A 486 -23.87 -6.13 -8.71
CA GLN A 486 -25.01 -6.65 -9.46
C GLN A 486 -25.15 -6.02 -10.86
N THR A 487 -24.48 -4.90 -11.10
CA THR A 487 -24.68 -4.09 -12.30
C THR A 487 -23.74 -4.52 -13.41
N ASN A 488 -24.29 -4.83 -14.59
CA ASN A 488 -23.46 -5.18 -15.74
C ASN A 488 -22.63 -3.98 -16.19
N ASN A 489 -21.41 -4.27 -16.64
CA ASN A 489 -20.36 -3.32 -17.01
C ASN A 489 -19.66 -2.60 -15.86
N ASP A 490 -20.07 -2.83 -14.61
CA ASP A 490 -19.20 -2.55 -13.46
C ASP A 490 -17.92 -3.38 -13.55
N TYR A 491 -16.83 -2.85 -13.03
CA TYR A 491 -15.53 -3.50 -13.10
C TYR A 491 -14.64 -3.16 -11.91
N PHE A 492 -13.60 -3.98 -11.73
CA PHE A 492 -12.47 -3.62 -10.89
C PHE A 492 -11.17 -3.61 -11.72
N GLU A 493 -10.19 -2.85 -11.26
CA GLU A 493 -8.83 -2.77 -11.80
C GLU A 493 -7.80 -2.92 -10.69
N TYR A 494 -6.70 -3.60 -10.99
CA TYR A 494 -5.55 -3.70 -10.09
C TYR A 494 -4.25 -3.66 -10.87
N THR A 495 -3.33 -2.81 -10.43
CA THR A 495 -1.97 -2.71 -11.00
C THR A 495 -0.99 -3.46 -10.11
N PHE A 496 -0.17 -4.31 -10.72
CA PHE A 496 0.85 -5.10 -10.04
C PHE A 496 2.17 -5.08 -10.80
N ASN A 497 3.31 -5.22 -10.09
CA ASN A 497 4.58 -5.53 -10.74
C ASN A 497 4.88 -7.02 -10.60
N GLY A 498 4.91 -7.74 -11.71
CA GLY A 498 5.13 -9.17 -11.67
C GLY A 498 5.13 -9.84 -13.02
N THR A 499 5.17 -11.17 -13.01
CA THR A 499 5.28 -12.03 -14.21
C THR A 499 4.00 -12.80 -14.53
N GLY A 500 2.95 -12.58 -13.73
CA GLY A 500 1.66 -13.23 -13.88
C GLY A 500 0.72 -12.87 -12.75
N ILE A 501 -0.58 -13.12 -12.95
CA ILE A 501 -1.62 -12.87 -11.97
C ILE A 501 -2.76 -13.87 -12.13
N ASP A 502 -3.29 -14.32 -10.99
CA ASP A 502 -4.47 -15.15 -10.87
C ASP A 502 -5.63 -14.35 -10.28
N LEU A 503 -6.83 -14.50 -10.88
CA LEU A 503 -8.10 -14.04 -10.34
C LEU A 503 -8.80 -15.22 -9.67
N ILE A 504 -8.99 -15.10 -8.36
CA ILE A 504 -9.59 -16.12 -7.51
C ILE A 504 -10.87 -15.56 -6.92
N THR A 505 -11.97 -16.31 -7.09
CA THR A 505 -13.30 -15.93 -6.62
C THR A 505 -14.15 -17.17 -6.37
N GLU A 506 -15.37 -16.99 -5.88
CA GLU A 506 -16.32 -18.08 -5.77
C GLU A 506 -17.05 -18.31 -7.11
N LYS A 507 -17.48 -19.55 -7.38
CA LYS A 507 -18.43 -19.86 -8.44
C LYS A 507 -19.76 -20.26 -7.84
N ASP A 508 -20.86 -19.74 -8.37
CA ASP A 508 -22.21 -19.99 -7.82
C ASP A 508 -23.29 -19.85 -8.91
N SER A 509 -24.47 -20.41 -8.65
CA SER A 509 -25.60 -20.41 -9.60
C SER A 509 -26.14 -19.01 -9.89
N SER A 510 -25.89 -18.06 -9.00
CA SER A 510 -26.25 -16.65 -9.15
C SER A 510 -25.23 -15.83 -9.96
N GLN A 511 -24.09 -16.40 -10.34
CA GLN A 511 -23.04 -15.70 -11.07
C GLN A 511 -23.06 -16.00 -12.57
N GLY A 512 -22.22 -15.28 -13.34
CA GLY A 512 -22.24 -15.32 -14.79
C GLY A 512 -20.88 -15.07 -15.42
N ASN A 513 -20.89 -14.39 -16.57
CA ASN A 513 -19.68 -14.17 -17.35
C ASN A 513 -18.99 -12.87 -16.96
N ILE A 514 -17.66 -12.89 -16.99
CA ILE A 514 -16.76 -11.78 -16.72
C ILE A 514 -15.80 -11.65 -17.90
N ASP A 515 -15.66 -10.45 -18.46
CA ASP A 515 -14.61 -10.16 -19.45
C ASP A 515 -13.34 -9.73 -18.73
N VAL A 516 -12.22 -10.38 -19.03
CA VAL A 516 -10.92 -10.08 -18.43
C VAL A 516 -9.99 -9.44 -19.45
N TYR A 517 -9.37 -8.33 -19.06
CA TYR A 517 -8.38 -7.59 -19.81
C TYR A 517 -7.08 -7.53 -19.00
N VAL A 518 -5.96 -7.53 -19.70
CA VAL A 518 -4.64 -7.25 -19.13
C VAL A 518 -3.97 -6.19 -19.99
N ASP A 519 -3.53 -5.11 -19.37
CA ASP A 519 -2.91 -3.93 -20.01
C ASP A 519 -3.83 -3.30 -21.08
N GLY A 520 -5.12 -3.21 -20.77
CA GLY A 520 -6.14 -2.70 -21.69
C GLY A 520 -6.49 -3.64 -22.85
N VAL A 521 -5.80 -4.78 -22.98
CA VAL A 521 -6.04 -5.75 -24.04
C VAL A 521 -6.99 -6.85 -23.54
N PHE A 522 -8.09 -7.07 -24.25
CA PHE A 522 -9.02 -8.17 -23.97
C PHE A 522 -8.29 -9.52 -24.05
N LYS A 523 -8.47 -10.37 -23.04
CA LYS A 523 -7.85 -11.69 -22.98
C LYS A 523 -8.88 -12.80 -23.19
N GLN A 524 -9.93 -12.84 -22.36
CA GLN A 524 -11.00 -13.83 -22.49
C GLN A 524 -12.23 -13.45 -21.67
N THR A 525 -13.37 -14.06 -22.02
CA THR A 525 -14.56 -14.11 -21.18
C THR A 525 -14.52 -15.40 -20.35
N VAL A 526 -14.60 -15.30 -19.03
CA VAL A 526 -14.63 -16.44 -18.10
C VAL A 526 -16.00 -16.57 -17.45
N SER A 527 -16.46 -17.80 -17.21
CA SER A 527 -17.72 -18.06 -16.51
C SER A 527 -17.47 -18.41 -15.05
N THR A 528 -18.10 -17.65 -14.17
CA THR A 528 -18.14 -17.86 -12.72
C THR A 528 -19.40 -18.60 -12.27
N TYR A 529 -20.20 -19.10 -13.21
CA TYR A 529 -21.35 -19.93 -12.91
C TYR A 529 -20.93 -21.34 -12.46
N ASN A 530 -21.58 -21.85 -11.42
CA ASN A 530 -21.63 -23.28 -11.09
C ASN A 530 -22.97 -23.60 -10.42
N ALA A 531 -23.57 -24.77 -10.70
CA ALA A 531 -24.83 -25.18 -10.07
C ALA A 531 -24.75 -25.24 -8.53
N THR A 532 -23.56 -25.55 -7.99
CA THR A 532 -23.28 -25.56 -6.55
C THR A 532 -22.16 -24.58 -6.24
N ARG A 533 -22.25 -23.90 -5.09
CA ARG A 533 -21.21 -22.97 -4.62
C ARG A 533 -19.86 -23.66 -4.49
N GLN A 534 -18.83 -23.04 -5.07
CA GLN A 534 -17.43 -23.43 -4.94
C GLN A 534 -16.62 -22.18 -4.62
N VAL A 535 -15.99 -22.12 -3.44
CA VAL A 535 -15.15 -20.98 -3.04
C VAL A 535 -13.70 -21.19 -3.49
N GLN A 536 -12.88 -20.12 -3.48
CA GLN A 536 -11.44 -20.17 -3.82
C GLN A 536 -11.13 -20.73 -5.22
N GLN A 537 -11.97 -20.45 -6.22
CA GLN A 537 -11.76 -20.93 -7.58
C GLN A 537 -10.91 -19.94 -8.38
N LYS A 538 -9.80 -20.43 -8.94
CA LYS A 538 -9.06 -19.70 -9.98
C LYS A 538 -9.89 -19.69 -11.25
N VAL A 539 -10.52 -18.54 -11.55
CA VAL A 539 -11.39 -18.39 -12.72
C VAL A 539 -10.64 -17.81 -13.92
N TYR A 540 -9.52 -17.14 -13.68
CA TYR A 540 -8.60 -16.65 -14.70
C TYR A 540 -7.16 -16.69 -14.16
N GLY A 541 -6.18 -16.91 -15.03
CA GLY A 541 -4.77 -16.73 -14.72
C GLY A 541 -3.97 -16.41 -15.98
N ILE A 542 -2.92 -15.61 -15.82
CA ILE A 542 -1.94 -15.32 -16.86
C ILE A 542 -0.54 -15.41 -16.27
N THR A 543 0.39 -15.97 -17.03
CA THR A 543 1.81 -16.09 -16.69
C THR A 543 2.64 -15.63 -17.89
N GLY A 544 3.96 -15.49 -17.70
CA GLY A 544 4.85 -15.12 -18.81
C GLY A 544 4.87 -13.64 -19.14
N LEU A 545 4.25 -12.81 -18.29
CA LEU A 545 4.37 -11.37 -18.42
C LEU A 545 5.82 -10.93 -18.17
N SER A 546 6.22 -9.86 -18.84
CA SER A 546 7.49 -9.19 -18.54
C SER A 546 7.53 -8.81 -17.07
N ASN A 547 8.67 -8.94 -16.39
CA ASN A 547 8.79 -8.42 -15.04
C ASN A 547 8.67 -6.89 -15.05
N GLY A 548 7.53 -6.37 -14.61
CA GLY A 548 7.20 -4.95 -14.69
C GLY A 548 5.74 -4.69 -14.35
N PRO A 549 5.28 -3.43 -14.47
CA PRO A 549 3.91 -3.05 -14.16
C PRO A 549 2.92 -3.61 -15.19
N HIS A 550 1.85 -4.21 -14.69
CA HIS A 550 0.72 -4.73 -15.45
C HIS A 550 -0.59 -4.39 -14.76
N THR A 551 -1.67 -4.20 -15.53
CA THR A 551 -3.01 -3.93 -14.99
C THR A 551 -3.98 -5.04 -15.39
N ILE A 552 -4.58 -5.73 -14.42
CA ILE A 552 -5.75 -6.59 -14.66
C ILE A 552 -7.02 -5.78 -14.52
N LYS A 553 -7.96 -5.97 -15.44
CA LYS A 553 -9.32 -5.42 -15.38
C LYS A 553 -10.33 -6.54 -15.60
N ALA A 554 -11.34 -6.65 -14.74
CA ALA A 554 -12.41 -7.62 -14.89
C ALA A 554 -13.77 -6.92 -14.90
N VAL A 555 -14.57 -7.18 -15.94
CA VAL A 555 -15.84 -6.47 -16.21
C VAL A 555 -17.01 -7.44 -16.14
N LYS A 556 -18.03 -7.13 -15.33
CA LYS A 556 -19.24 -7.95 -15.21
C LYS A 556 -20.05 -7.93 -16.51
N LYS A 557 -20.44 -9.10 -17.05
CA LYS A 557 -21.25 -9.19 -18.28
C LYS A 557 -22.64 -9.77 -18.05
N THR A 558 -22.75 -10.84 -17.28
CA THR A 558 -24.03 -11.53 -17.04
C THR A 558 -24.10 -12.08 -15.62
N GLY A 559 -25.21 -12.73 -15.27
CA GLY A 559 -25.46 -13.23 -13.92
C GLY A 559 -26.00 -12.16 -12.97
N THR A 560 -26.48 -12.58 -11.81
CA THR A 560 -26.94 -11.67 -10.75
C THR A 560 -25.76 -10.98 -10.09
N TYR A 561 -24.66 -11.69 -9.84
CA TYR A 561 -23.48 -11.14 -9.16
C TYR A 561 -22.19 -11.38 -9.96
N MET A 562 -21.23 -10.46 -9.80
CA MET A 562 -19.80 -10.70 -9.98
C MET A 562 -19.13 -10.44 -8.64
N LEU A 563 -18.22 -11.32 -8.24
CA LEU A 563 -17.47 -11.19 -6.98
C LEU A 563 -15.96 -11.16 -7.23
N LEU A 564 -15.25 -10.43 -6.38
CA LEU A 564 -13.81 -10.57 -6.16
C LEU A 564 -13.57 -10.99 -4.71
N ASP A 565 -12.77 -12.05 -4.56
CA ASP A 565 -12.27 -12.55 -3.26
C ASP A 565 -10.77 -12.24 -3.15
N LYS A 566 -9.96 -12.73 -4.09
CA LYS A 566 -8.50 -12.61 -4.03
C LYS A 566 -7.85 -12.48 -5.40
N LEU A 567 -6.82 -11.65 -5.47
CA LEU A 567 -5.83 -11.71 -6.55
C LEU A 567 -4.53 -12.34 -6.02
N SER A 568 -3.78 -13.00 -6.88
CA SER A 568 -2.45 -13.53 -6.53
C SER A 568 -1.50 -13.30 -7.69
N PHE A 569 -0.53 -12.41 -7.52
CA PHE A 569 0.45 -12.10 -8.58
C PHE A 569 1.83 -12.67 -8.27
N ASN A 570 2.55 -13.06 -9.32
CA ASN A 570 3.86 -13.70 -9.21
C ASN A 570 4.97 -12.66 -9.31
N VAL A 571 5.90 -12.67 -8.35
CA VAL A 571 7.10 -11.83 -8.37
C VAL A 571 8.24 -12.60 -9.01
N ALA A 572 9.04 -11.93 -9.86
CA ALA A 572 10.19 -12.57 -10.46
C ALA A 572 11.24 -12.91 -9.40
N SER A 573 11.70 -14.16 -9.36
CA SER A 573 12.89 -14.51 -8.60
C SER A 573 14.14 -13.96 -9.27
N PRO A 574 15.06 -13.33 -8.52
CA PRO A 574 16.35 -12.94 -9.07
C PRO A 574 17.14 -14.19 -9.46
N ILE A 575 17.96 -14.06 -10.52
CA ILE A 575 18.94 -15.08 -10.87
C ILE A 575 20.10 -14.96 -9.91
N GLN A 576 20.38 -16.03 -9.17
CA GLN A 576 21.49 -16.09 -8.23
C GLN A 576 22.75 -16.59 -8.94
N ILE A 577 23.82 -15.81 -8.90
CA ILE A 577 25.13 -16.15 -9.46
C ILE A 577 26.11 -16.32 -8.30
N ASN A 578 26.63 -17.54 -8.12
CA ASN A 578 27.64 -17.84 -7.09
C ASN A 578 28.95 -17.16 -7.44
N ASP A 579 29.69 -16.67 -6.46
CA ASP A 579 31.10 -16.24 -6.60
C ASP A 579 32.01 -17.22 -7.38
N ALA A 580 31.71 -18.53 -7.38
CA ALA A 580 32.45 -19.53 -8.15
C ALA A 580 32.02 -19.67 -9.63
N ASP A 581 31.07 -18.86 -10.10
CA ASP A 581 30.61 -18.87 -11.50
C ASP A 581 31.75 -18.46 -12.46
N ALA A 582 31.90 -19.19 -13.56
CA ALA A 582 32.98 -18.97 -14.52
C ALA A 582 32.93 -17.60 -15.23
N GLY A 583 31.80 -16.90 -15.17
CA GLY A 583 31.65 -15.54 -15.69
C GLY A 583 32.34 -14.47 -14.84
N PHE A 584 32.74 -14.78 -13.58
CA PHE A 584 33.49 -13.83 -12.77
C PHE A 584 34.93 -13.68 -13.25
N THR A 585 35.39 -12.45 -13.33
CA THR A 585 36.81 -12.13 -13.52
C THR A 585 37.37 -11.54 -12.23
N TYR A 586 38.26 -12.28 -11.59
CA TYR A 586 39.01 -11.86 -10.41
C TYR A 586 40.38 -11.31 -10.83
N ASN A 587 40.65 -10.06 -10.50
CA ASN A 587 41.93 -9.40 -10.79
C ASN A 587 42.70 -9.14 -9.48
N GLY A 588 43.97 -9.53 -9.46
CA GLY A 588 44.81 -9.49 -8.27
C GLY A 588 44.94 -10.85 -7.61
N SER A 589 45.11 -10.87 -6.29
CA SER A 589 45.33 -12.06 -5.48
C SER A 589 44.06 -12.45 -4.73
N TRP A 590 43.29 -13.36 -5.31
CA TRP A 590 42.04 -13.87 -4.74
C TRP A 590 42.19 -15.31 -4.26
N THR A 591 41.46 -15.65 -3.19
CA THR A 591 41.38 -17.00 -2.64
C THR A 591 39.91 -17.41 -2.52
N HIS A 592 39.59 -18.64 -2.96
CA HIS A 592 38.29 -19.26 -2.75
C HIS A 592 38.28 -20.04 -1.44
N SER A 593 37.25 -19.84 -0.62
CA SER A 593 37.08 -20.50 0.67
C SER A 593 35.72 -21.18 0.73
N THR A 594 35.69 -22.48 0.97
CA THR A 594 34.46 -23.30 1.02
C THR A 594 34.21 -23.89 2.41
N ALA A 595 33.02 -24.47 2.61
CA ALA A 595 32.61 -25.18 3.83
C ALA A 595 32.75 -24.33 5.12
N ARG A 596 32.32 -23.08 5.03
CA ARG A 596 32.61 -22.06 6.04
C ARG A 596 31.66 -22.10 7.24
N GLY A 597 30.43 -22.57 7.06
CA GLY A 597 29.40 -22.66 8.09
C GLY A 597 28.84 -21.30 8.55
N PHE A 598 29.02 -20.23 7.79
CA PHE A 598 28.57 -18.87 8.17
C PHE A 598 27.25 -18.46 7.51
N GLY A 599 26.65 -19.32 6.68
CA GLY A 599 25.40 -19.05 6.00
C GLY A 599 25.55 -18.38 4.64
N ASP A 600 26.76 -18.43 4.06
CA ASP A 600 27.04 -17.99 2.69
C ASP A 600 26.27 -18.82 1.67
N TYR A 601 26.02 -18.26 0.49
CA TYR A 601 25.37 -19.00 -0.59
C TYR A 601 26.30 -20.13 -1.04
N LYS A 602 25.77 -21.36 -1.09
CA LYS A 602 26.55 -22.61 -1.28
C LYS A 602 27.70 -22.83 -0.29
N ASP A 603 27.70 -22.10 0.82
CA ASP A 603 28.68 -22.18 1.90
C ASP A 603 30.13 -21.88 1.44
N ASP A 604 30.28 -20.98 0.45
CA ASP A 604 31.56 -20.52 -0.08
C ASP A 604 31.64 -19.00 -0.35
N VAL A 605 32.87 -18.48 -0.40
CA VAL A 605 33.18 -17.09 -0.79
C VAL A 605 34.54 -16.99 -1.50
N HIS A 606 34.69 -15.99 -2.36
CA HIS A 606 35.98 -15.52 -2.84
C HIS A 606 36.38 -14.27 -2.06
N TYR A 607 37.64 -14.19 -1.66
CA TYR A 607 38.14 -13.03 -0.92
C TYR A 607 39.53 -12.57 -1.37
N THR A 608 39.82 -11.30 -1.10
CA THR A 608 41.16 -10.71 -1.24
C THR A 608 41.50 -9.86 -0.02
N SER A 609 42.78 -9.81 0.34
CA SER A 609 43.31 -8.90 1.36
C SER A 609 44.04 -7.68 0.77
N THR A 610 44.28 -7.66 -0.54
CA THR A 610 45.07 -6.62 -1.21
C THR A 610 44.19 -5.48 -1.71
N ASN A 611 44.50 -4.24 -1.31
CA ASN A 611 43.76 -3.07 -1.81
C ASN A 611 43.97 -2.88 -3.32
N ASN A 612 42.91 -2.46 -4.00
CA ASN A 612 42.77 -2.31 -5.45
C ASN A 612 42.63 -3.60 -6.26
N ASP A 613 42.70 -4.77 -5.62
CA ASP A 613 42.15 -5.98 -6.22
C ASP A 613 40.65 -5.78 -6.50
N TYR A 614 40.16 -6.41 -7.57
CA TYR A 614 38.77 -6.26 -7.96
C TYR A 614 38.17 -7.54 -8.52
N VAL A 615 36.86 -7.63 -8.42
CA VAL A 615 36.04 -8.63 -9.10
C VAL A 615 35.07 -7.94 -10.03
N GLN A 616 34.83 -8.53 -11.20
CA GLN A 616 33.83 -8.04 -12.16
C GLN A 616 33.00 -9.18 -12.74
N TYR A 617 31.75 -8.87 -13.11
CA TYR A 617 30.82 -9.79 -13.75
C TYR A 617 29.96 -9.05 -14.77
N THR A 618 29.77 -9.66 -15.94
CA THR A 618 28.85 -9.15 -16.97
C THR A 618 27.56 -9.95 -16.94
N PHE A 619 26.43 -9.27 -16.74
CA PHE A 619 25.09 -9.86 -16.66
C PHE A 619 24.17 -9.28 -17.73
N THR A 620 23.10 -10.01 -18.06
CA THR A 620 21.98 -9.48 -18.86
C THR A 620 20.77 -9.29 -17.95
N GLY A 621 20.24 -8.09 -17.86
CA GLY A 621 19.14 -7.81 -16.96
C GLY A 621 18.77 -6.33 -16.85
N THR A 622 17.98 -6.02 -15.83
CA THR A 622 17.52 -4.66 -15.49
C THR A 622 17.99 -4.21 -14.11
N GLY A 623 18.78 -5.04 -13.42
CA GLY A 623 19.33 -4.72 -12.11
C GLY A 623 20.24 -5.80 -11.57
N VAL A 624 21.05 -5.46 -10.58
CA VAL A 624 21.95 -6.37 -9.87
C VAL A 624 22.09 -5.97 -8.41
N GLU A 625 22.15 -6.96 -7.53
CA GLU A 625 22.51 -6.81 -6.12
C GLU A 625 23.83 -7.54 -5.86
N LEU A 626 24.75 -6.87 -5.18
CA LEU A 626 25.99 -7.46 -4.65
C LEU A 626 25.72 -7.92 -3.22
N ILE A 627 25.85 -9.22 -2.99
CA ILE A 627 25.61 -9.84 -1.70
C ILE A 627 26.91 -10.42 -1.17
N THR A 628 27.20 -10.10 0.09
CA THR A 628 28.38 -10.57 0.81
C THR A 628 28.09 -10.52 2.30
N GLU A 629 29.09 -10.78 3.12
CA GLU A 629 29.01 -10.63 4.56
C GLU A 629 29.39 -9.22 4.99
N LYS A 630 28.92 -8.78 6.15
CA LYS A 630 29.50 -7.64 6.88
C LYS A 630 30.15 -8.12 8.17
N GLU A 631 31.39 -7.73 8.43
CA GLU A 631 32.15 -8.15 9.62
C GLU A 631 33.32 -7.21 9.95
N ALA A 632 33.96 -7.41 11.10
CA ALA A 632 34.89 -6.43 11.68
C ALA A 632 36.21 -6.27 10.91
N GLY A 633 36.61 -7.29 10.15
CA GLY A 633 37.78 -7.30 9.28
C GLY A 633 37.55 -6.73 7.88
N GLN A 634 36.33 -6.31 7.54
CA GLN A 634 36.01 -5.73 6.24
C GLN A 634 36.05 -4.19 6.25
N GLY A 635 35.88 -3.56 5.08
CA GLY A 635 36.00 -2.12 4.93
C GLY A 635 35.31 -1.59 3.69
N ASN A 636 35.88 -0.56 3.08
CA ASN A 636 35.29 0.12 1.94
C ASN A 636 35.56 -0.63 0.63
N ILE A 637 34.54 -0.70 -0.22
CA ILE A 637 34.57 -1.25 -1.57
C ILE A 637 34.00 -0.18 -2.52
N ASP A 638 34.72 0.14 -3.59
CA ASP A 638 34.16 0.99 -4.65
C ASP A 638 33.38 0.14 -5.65
N ILE A 639 32.18 0.57 -5.99
CA ILE A 639 31.31 -0.08 -6.96
C ILE A 639 31.25 0.71 -8.25
N TYR A 640 31.39 0.00 -9.36
CA TYR A 640 31.25 0.50 -10.72
C TYR A 640 30.18 -0.33 -11.43
N VAL A 641 29.34 0.34 -12.20
CA VAL A 641 28.43 -0.32 -13.15
C VAL A 641 28.67 0.29 -14.53
N ASP A 642 28.91 -0.57 -15.51
CA ASP A 642 29.29 -0.19 -16.89
C ASP A 642 30.51 0.73 -16.93
N ASN A 643 31.49 0.42 -16.08
CA ASN A 643 32.72 1.22 -15.85
C ASN A 643 32.49 2.64 -15.31
N VAL A 644 31.26 2.97 -14.92
CA VAL A 644 30.94 4.23 -14.26
C VAL A 644 30.92 4.00 -12.75
N PHE A 645 31.72 4.77 -12.01
CA PHE A 645 31.70 4.76 -10.55
C PHE A 645 30.31 5.11 -10.04
N LYS A 646 29.81 4.34 -9.07
CA LYS A 646 28.50 4.52 -8.47
C LYS A 646 28.63 5.04 -7.05
N GLU A 647 29.24 4.26 -6.17
CA GLU A 647 29.46 4.66 -4.79
C GLU A 647 30.55 3.81 -4.14
N THR A 648 30.99 4.26 -2.95
CA THR A 648 31.81 3.46 -2.04
C THR A 648 30.92 2.89 -0.95
N VAL A 649 30.85 1.57 -0.84
CA VAL A 649 30.06 0.87 0.18
C VAL A 649 30.96 0.36 1.30
N ASN A 650 30.51 0.46 2.54
CA ASN A 650 31.25 -0.02 3.70
C ASN A 650 30.68 -1.36 4.19
N THR A 651 31.50 -2.41 4.13
CA THR A 651 31.13 -3.77 4.55
C THR A 651 31.61 -4.12 5.96
N TYR A 652 32.05 -3.14 6.75
CA TYR A 652 32.31 -3.31 8.17
C TYR A 652 31.01 -3.54 8.96
N ASN A 653 31.06 -4.49 9.89
CA ASN A 653 30.12 -4.56 11.01
C ASN A 653 30.80 -5.18 12.23
N ALA A 654 30.47 -4.72 13.45
CA ALA A 654 31.11 -5.23 14.67
C ALA A 654 30.88 -6.73 14.88
N THR A 655 29.73 -7.25 14.44
CA THR A 655 29.38 -8.67 14.43
C THR A 655 29.27 -9.18 12.99
N ARG A 656 29.51 -10.47 12.77
CA ARG A 656 29.36 -11.07 11.45
C ARG A 656 27.88 -11.17 11.09
N LEU A 657 27.53 -10.64 9.92
CA LEU A 657 26.20 -10.75 9.31
C LEU A 657 26.39 -11.34 7.90
N ALA A 658 25.87 -12.53 7.65
CA ALA A 658 25.92 -13.15 6.32
C ALA A 658 24.76 -12.70 5.43
N GLN A 659 24.86 -12.92 4.11
CA GLN A 659 23.81 -12.64 3.13
C GLN A 659 23.31 -11.19 3.14
N GLN A 660 24.22 -10.24 3.31
CA GLN A 660 23.92 -8.81 3.33
C GLN A 660 24.03 -8.25 1.91
N THR A 661 22.97 -7.55 1.48
CA THR A 661 23.06 -6.73 0.26
C THR A 661 23.89 -5.50 0.58
N VAL A 662 25.08 -5.41 0.00
CA VAL A 662 26.00 -4.28 0.25
C VAL A 662 25.94 -3.23 -0.85
N TYR A 663 25.41 -3.59 -2.02
CA TYR A 663 25.12 -2.68 -3.12
C TYR A 663 23.94 -3.21 -3.93
N LYS A 664 23.09 -2.31 -4.42
CA LYS A 664 21.96 -2.64 -5.29
C LYS A 664 21.75 -1.55 -6.34
N ILE A 665 21.51 -1.97 -7.57
CA ILE A 665 21.00 -1.10 -8.63
C ILE A 665 19.84 -1.79 -9.36
N SER A 666 18.80 -1.03 -9.65
CA SER A 666 17.63 -1.48 -10.40
C SER A 666 17.24 -0.43 -11.44
N GLY A 667 16.39 -0.79 -12.41
CA GLY A 667 15.94 0.13 -13.45
C GLY A 667 17.00 0.40 -14.52
N LEU A 668 18.00 -0.47 -14.65
CA LEU A 668 18.88 -0.48 -15.81
C LEU A 668 18.06 -0.81 -17.06
N THR A 669 18.45 -0.21 -18.19
CA THR A 669 17.84 -0.53 -19.49
C THR A 669 17.98 -2.03 -19.75
N PRO A 670 16.94 -2.75 -20.21
CA PRO A 670 17.07 -4.18 -20.50
C PRO A 670 18.24 -4.44 -21.46
N GLY A 671 19.26 -5.18 -21.01
CA GLY A 671 20.46 -5.40 -21.81
C GLY A 671 21.64 -5.95 -21.01
N SER A 672 22.81 -5.94 -21.64
CA SER A 672 24.07 -6.38 -21.02
C SER A 672 24.70 -5.25 -20.21
N HIS A 673 25.10 -5.56 -18.98
CA HIS A 673 25.73 -4.65 -18.04
C HIS A 673 26.90 -5.32 -17.33
N THR A 674 27.85 -4.55 -16.83
CA THR A 674 28.97 -5.05 -16.02
C THR A 674 28.95 -4.42 -14.64
N ILE A 675 28.96 -5.24 -13.59
CA ILE A 675 29.26 -4.78 -12.22
C ILE A 675 30.74 -5.07 -11.90
N LYS A 676 31.42 -4.11 -11.27
CA LYS A 676 32.78 -4.26 -10.78
C LYS A 676 32.89 -3.71 -9.36
N ALA A 677 33.49 -4.49 -8.48
CA ALA A 677 33.70 -4.13 -7.07
C ALA A 677 35.22 -4.14 -6.76
N VAL A 678 35.73 -3.04 -6.21
CA VAL A 678 37.16 -2.80 -5.99
C VAL A 678 37.45 -2.61 -4.50
N LYS A 679 38.32 -3.42 -3.91
CA LYS A 679 38.70 -3.30 -2.49
C LYS A 679 39.45 -1.99 -2.25
N LYS A 680 39.05 -1.21 -1.24
CA LYS A 680 39.73 0.04 -0.84
C LYS A 680 40.36 0.00 0.53
N THR A 681 39.65 -0.52 1.53
CA THR A 681 40.15 -0.61 2.90
C THR A 681 39.72 -1.93 3.55
N GLY A 682 40.02 -2.11 4.85
CA GLY A 682 39.76 -3.34 5.59
C GLY A 682 40.84 -4.42 5.38
N THR A 683 40.80 -5.45 6.21
CA THR A 683 41.66 -6.64 6.08
C THR A 683 41.23 -7.48 4.89
N TYR A 684 39.93 -7.62 4.66
CA TYR A 684 39.38 -8.44 3.58
C TYR A 684 38.30 -7.69 2.78
N MET A 685 38.15 -8.07 1.51
CA MET A 685 36.93 -7.90 0.73
C MET A 685 36.44 -9.30 0.36
N LEU A 686 35.17 -9.60 0.63
CA LEU A 686 34.54 -10.88 0.32
C LEU A 686 33.48 -10.68 -0.77
N LEU A 687 33.32 -11.68 -1.63
CA LEU A 687 32.20 -11.84 -2.54
C LEU A 687 31.56 -13.22 -2.29
N ASP A 688 30.23 -13.23 -2.16
CA ASP A 688 29.43 -14.44 -1.93
C ASP A 688 28.54 -14.72 -3.15
N LYS A 689 27.67 -13.77 -3.53
CA LYS A 689 26.86 -13.91 -4.76
C LYS A 689 26.42 -12.59 -5.37
N LEU A 690 25.92 -12.67 -6.60
CA LEU A 690 25.09 -11.64 -7.22
C LEU A 690 23.64 -12.12 -7.34
N ASN A 691 22.69 -11.22 -7.15
CA ASN A 691 21.30 -11.41 -7.58
C ASN A 691 21.05 -10.52 -8.80
N VAL A 692 20.81 -11.12 -9.97
CA VAL A 692 20.49 -10.39 -11.21
C VAL A 692 18.99 -10.38 -11.44
N SER A 693 18.43 -9.19 -11.62
CA SER A 693 17.04 -9.01 -12.05
C SER A 693 16.99 -9.13 -13.58
N SER A 694 16.25 -10.10 -14.12
CA SER A 694 16.11 -10.30 -15.58
C SER A 694 14.65 -10.46 -16.01
N THR A 695 14.38 -10.15 -17.28
CA THR A 695 13.12 -10.50 -17.96
C THR A 695 13.35 -11.76 -18.79
N LYS A 696 12.85 -12.91 -18.32
CA LYS A 696 12.82 -14.12 -19.16
C LYS A 696 11.87 -13.90 -20.33
N LYS A 697 12.30 -14.23 -21.54
CA LYS A 697 11.47 -14.14 -22.75
C LYS A 697 10.76 -15.47 -22.98
N GLN A 698 9.43 -15.46 -22.99
CA GLN A 698 8.62 -16.64 -23.26
C GLN A 698 8.30 -16.76 -24.76
N TYR A 699 8.47 -17.97 -25.28
CA TYR A 699 8.21 -18.36 -26.66
C TYR A 699 7.08 -19.39 -26.64
N ASN A 700 5.99 -19.10 -27.36
CA ASN A 700 4.87 -20.04 -27.44
C ASN A 700 5.28 -21.30 -28.20
N ASN A 701 4.62 -22.43 -27.98
CA ASN A 701 4.75 -23.63 -28.83
C ASN A 701 4.52 -23.33 -30.34
N THR A 702 3.79 -22.28 -30.69
CA THR A 702 3.58 -21.84 -32.09
C THR A 702 4.61 -20.83 -32.60
N ASP A 703 5.64 -20.51 -31.80
CA ASP A 703 6.71 -19.62 -32.23
C ASP A 703 7.46 -20.22 -33.44
N PRO A 704 7.67 -19.44 -34.52
CA PRO A 704 8.29 -19.95 -35.74
C PRO A 704 9.74 -20.39 -35.57
N GLY A 705 10.41 -20.01 -34.46
CA GLY A 705 11.74 -20.49 -34.11
C GLY A 705 11.76 -21.93 -33.56
N ILE A 706 10.62 -22.45 -33.11
CA ILE A 706 10.51 -23.84 -32.62
C ILE A 706 10.26 -24.75 -33.82
N THR A 707 11.18 -25.69 -34.02
CA THR A 707 11.07 -26.71 -35.06
C THR A 707 10.60 -28.02 -34.46
N TYR A 708 9.68 -28.68 -35.15
CA TYR A 708 9.13 -29.98 -34.76
C TYR A 708 9.52 -31.02 -35.79
N SER A 709 10.08 -32.14 -35.34
CA SER A 709 10.48 -33.27 -36.18
C SER A 709 9.64 -34.48 -35.83
N GLY A 710 9.08 -35.12 -36.85
CA GLY A 710 8.15 -36.24 -36.72
C GLY A 710 6.70 -35.84 -36.96
N THR A 711 5.76 -36.53 -36.33
CA THR A 711 4.32 -36.29 -36.48
C THR A 711 3.79 -35.48 -35.30
N TRP A 712 3.63 -34.18 -35.52
CA TRP A 712 3.12 -33.25 -34.52
C TRP A 712 1.78 -32.66 -34.92
N SER A 713 0.94 -32.40 -33.93
CA SER A 713 -0.35 -31.74 -34.10
C SER A 713 -0.47 -30.56 -33.13
N LEU A 714 -1.07 -29.47 -33.58
CA LEU A 714 -1.44 -28.33 -32.75
C LEU A 714 -2.85 -28.56 -32.20
N ASN A 715 -3.04 -28.28 -30.91
CA ASN A 715 -4.36 -28.30 -30.28
C ASN A 715 -4.56 -26.99 -29.51
N GLY A 716 -5.51 -26.16 -29.94
CA GLY A 716 -5.81 -24.86 -29.35
C GLY A 716 -7.18 -24.80 -28.69
N ASN A 717 -7.44 -23.72 -27.95
CA ASN A 717 -8.71 -23.45 -27.25
C ASN A 717 -9.09 -24.54 -26.23
N ARG A 718 -8.12 -25.09 -25.53
CA ARG A 718 -8.33 -26.30 -24.72
C ARG A 718 -8.98 -26.05 -23.36
N GLY A 719 -8.86 -24.83 -22.84
CA GLY A 719 -9.47 -24.40 -21.58
C GLY A 719 -8.80 -24.97 -20.33
N PHE A 720 -7.58 -25.50 -20.46
CA PHE A 720 -6.84 -26.10 -19.34
C PHE A 720 -5.81 -25.14 -18.71
N GLY A 721 -5.67 -23.94 -19.24
CA GLY A 721 -4.76 -22.92 -18.72
C GLY A 721 -3.34 -23.00 -19.27
N ASP A 722 -3.13 -23.65 -20.41
CA ASP A 722 -1.86 -23.63 -21.18
C ASP A 722 -1.52 -22.19 -21.61
N TYR A 723 -0.24 -21.89 -21.87
CA TYR A 723 0.16 -20.59 -22.41
C TYR A 723 -0.50 -20.39 -23.78
N ASN A 724 -1.15 -19.23 -23.98
CA ASN A 724 -2.02 -18.94 -25.13
C ASN A 724 -3.15 -19.97 -25.41
N ASN A 725 -3.43 -20.85 -24.43
CA ASN A 725 -4.46 -21.87 -24.51
C ASN A 725 -4.24 -22.87 -25.68
N ASP A 726 -2.99 -23.11 -26.07
CA ASP A 726 -2.59 -24.04 -27.11
C ASP A 726 -1.38 -24.91 -26.73
N VAL A 727 -1.26 -26.07 -27.38
CA VAL A 727 -0.13 -27.00 -27.21
C VAL A 727 0.19 -27.69 -28.52
N HIS A 728 1.47 -27.97 -28.75
CA HIS A 728 1.89 -28.92 -29.78
C HIS A 728 2.10 -30.28 -29.12
N PHE A 729 1.64 -31.34 -29.77
CA PHE A 729 1.76 -32.69 -29.23
C PHE A 729 2.19 -33.70 -30.28
N SER A 730 2.88 -34.76 -29.82
CA SER A 730 3.20 -35.94 -30.62
C SER A 730 2.89 -37.22 -29.83
N GLN A 731 2.38 -38.24 -30.52
CA GLN A 731 2.14 -39.58 -29.99
C GLN A 731 3.29 -40.55 -30.27
N THR A 732 4.19 -40.21 -31.21
CA THR A 732 5.22 -41.11 -31.72
C THR A 732 6.52 -40.95 -30.92
N ASN A 733 7.05 -42.06 -30.39
CA ASN A 733 8.36 -42.04 -29.73
C ASN A 733 9.47 -41.65 -30.71
N ASN A 734 10.46 -40.91 -30.19
CA ASN A 734 11.58 -40.28 -30.90
C ASN A 734 11.23 -39.05 -31.74
N ASP A 735 9.97 -38.64 -31.82
CA ASP A 735 9.63 -37.30 -32.25
C ASP A 735 10.20 -36.27 -31.27
N TYR A 736 10.57 -35.10 -31.78
CA TYR A 736 11.20 -34.07 -30.96
C TYR A 736 10.81 -32.65 -31.39
N PHE A 737 10.86 -31.74 -30.41
CA PHE A 737 10.92 -30.30 -30.68
C PHE A 737 12.37 -29.82 -30.49
N GLN A 738 12.74 -28.76 -31.18
CA GLN A 738 14.04 -28.10 -31.04
C GLN A 738 13.91 -26.59 -31.21
N PHE A 739 14.64 -25.84 -30.41
CA PHE A 739 14.64 -24.39 -30.43
C PHE A 739 16.05 -23.84 -30.27
N ALA A 740 16.43 -22.90 -31.13
CA ALA A 740 17.68 -22.15 -31.01
C ALA A 740 17.40 -20.85 -30.28
N PHE A 741 18.21 -20.54 -29.26
CA PHE A 741 18.08 -19.34 -28.46
C PHE A 741 19.43 -18.66 -28.24
N SER A 742 19.40 -17.37 -27.95
CA SER A 742 20.56 -16.65 -27.44
C SER A 742 20.30 -16.27 -25.99
N GLY A 743 21.27 -16.57 -25.13
CA GLY A 743 21.21 -16.21 -23.72
C GLY A 743 21.91 -17.22 -22.82
N THR A 744 21.61 -17.18 -21.53
CA THR A 744 22.33 -17.90 -20.46
C THR A 744 21.55 -19.05 -19.84
N GLY A 745 20.31 -19.29 -20.29
CA GLY A 745 19.48 -20.37 -19.78
C GLY A 745 18.17 -20.55 -20.51
N VAL A 746 17.54 -21.70 -20.32
CA VAL A 746 16.25 -22.04 -20.93
C VAL A 746 15.44 -22.96 -20.03
N GLU A 747 14.12 -22.79 -20.07
CA GLU A 747 13.14 -23.63 -19.40
C GLU A 747 12.20 -24.26 -20.44
N VAL A 748 11.91 -25.55 -20.25
CA VAL A 748 10.90 -26.29 -21.03
C VAL A 748 9.63 -26.37 -20.20
N ILE A 749 8.54 -25.84 -20.76
CA ILE A 749 7.25 -25.76 -20.09
C ILE A 749 6.24 -26.63 -20.84
N THR A 750 5.56 -27.49 -20.09
CA THR A 750 4.54 -28.39 -20.61
C THR A 750 3.54 -28.76 -19.52
N GLU A 751 2.52 -29.54 -19.87
CA GLU A 751 1.62 -30.12 -18.89
C GLU A 751 2.27 -31.35 -18.23
N LYS A 752 1.78 -31.74 -17.04
CA LYS A 752 1.98 -33.10 -16.52
C LYS A 752 0.64 -33.78 -16.37
N GLU A 753 0.49 -34.99 -16.92
CA GLU A 753 -0.79 -35.72 -16.87
C GLU A 753 -0.64 -37.23 -17.12
N ALA A 754 -1.73 -37.98 -16.99
CA ALA A 754 -1.69 -39.44 -16.90
C ALA A 754 -1.32 -40.12 -18.23
N GLY A 755 -1.56 -39.48 -19.37
CA GLY A 755 -1.18 -39.97 -20.70
C GLY A 755 0.27 -39.66 -21.09
N GLN A 756 0.94 -38.75 -20.39
CA GLN A 756 2.30 -38.37 -20.73
C GLN A 756 3.35 -39.29 -20.10
N GLY A 757 4.56 -39.28 -20.66
CA GLY A 757 5.67 -40.12 -20.23
C GLY A 757 6.97 -39.34 -20.15
N ASP A 758 8.06 -39.99 -20.52
CA ASP A 758 9.40 -39.45 -20.36
C ASP A 758 9.88 -38.70 -21.61
N ILE A 759 10.60 -37.62 -21.39
CA ILE A 759 11.21 -36.77 -22.42
C ILE A 759 12.71 -36.69 -22.13
N ASP A 760 13.56 -37.01 -23.11
CA ASP A 760 14.98 -36.72 -23.01
C ASP A 760 15.26 -35.28 -23.44
N ILE A 761 15.96 -34.51 -22.61
CA ILE A 761 16.35 -33.14 -22.90
C ILE A 761 17.84 -33.07 -23.26
N TYR A 762 18.14 -32.34 -24.32
CA TYR A 762 19.48 -32.05 -24.80
C TYR A 762 19.69 -30.54 -24.86
N ILE A 763 20.90 -30.10 -24.51
CA ILE A 763 21.39 -28.73 -24.74
C ILE A 763 22.62 -28.84 -25.62
N ASP A 764 22.64 -28.14 -26.76
CA ASP A 764 23.74 -28.16 -27.72
C ASP A 764 24.11 -29.59 -28.18
N ASN A 765 23.08 -30.41 -28.38
CA ASN A 765 23.17 -31.84 -28.70
C ASN A 765 23.84 -32.70 -27.61
N VAL A 766 24.11 -32.14 -26.43
CA VAL A 766 24.58 -32.88 -25.26
C VAL A 766 23.38 -33.26 -24.39
N PHE A 767 23.23 -34.57 -24.14
CA PHE A 767 22.18 -35.08 -23.26
C PHE A 767 22.33 -34.50 -21.85
N GLN A 768 21.23 -33.96 -21.32
CA GLN A 768 21.18 -33.40 -19.97
C GLN A 768 20.52 -34.38 -19.01
N GLN A 769 19.24 -34.69 -19.23
CA GLN A 769 18.48 -35.60 -18.38
C GLN A 769 17.21 -36.10 -19.08
N THR A 770 16.65 -37.18 -18.54
CA THR A 770 15.29 -37.65 -18.85
C THR A 770 14.33 -37.07 -17.82
N VAL A 771 13.27 -36.39 -18.26
CA VAL A 771 12.24 -35.80 -17.41
C VAL A 771 10.92 -36.53 -17.56
N SER A 772 10.31 -36.92 -16.44
CA SER A 772 8.99 -37.55 -16.46
C SER A 772 7.89 -36.50 -16.41
N THR A 773 7.02 -36.51 -17.42
CA THR A 773 5.85 -35.62 -17.55
C THR A 773 4.55 -36.31 -17.15
N TYR A 774 4.63 -37.50 -16.54
CA TYR A 774 3.49 -38.17 -15.93
C TYR A 774 3.01 -37.46 -14.66
N ASN A 775 1.68 -37.34 -14.50
CA ASN A 775 1.03 -37.07 -13.22
C ASN A 775 -0.40 -37.65 -13.22
N ALA A 776 -0.83 -38.27 -12.12
CA ALA A 776 -2.19 -38.80 -11.98
C ALA A 776 -3.28 -37.73 -12.15
N THR A 777 -2.99 -36.48 -11.78
CA THR A 777 -3.87 -35.31 -12.01
C THR A 777 -3.19 -34.35 -12.96
N ARG A 778 -3.96 -33.77 -13.91
CA ARG A 778 -3.44 -32.81 -14.87
C ARG A 778 -2.98 -31.54 -14.16
N LEU A 779 -1.73 -31.14 -14.42
CA LEU A 779 -1.15 -29.86 -14.03
C LEU A 779 -0.66 -29.15 -15.29
N THR A 780 -1.09 -27.91 -15.52
CA THR A 780 -0.69 -27.10 -16.69
C THR A 780 0.44 -26.12 -16.34
N ASN A 781 1.14 -25.55 -17.33
CA ASN A 781 2.27 -24.61 -17.14
C ASN A 781 3.40 -25.13 -16.22
N GLN A 782 3.77 -26.40 -16.34
CA GLN A 782 4.82 -26.99 -15.51
C GLN A 782 6.19 -26.81 -16.16
N VAL A 783 7.12 -26.20 -15.44
CA VAL A 783 8.55 -26.22 -15.82
C VAL A 783 9.06 -27.65 -15.55
N VAL A 784 9.23 -28.44 -16.61
CA VAL A 784 9.70 -29.83 -16.50
C VAL A 784 11.21 -29.95 -16.62
N PHE A 785 11.85 -28.93 -17.18
CA PHE A 785 13.30 -28.80 -17.26
C PHE A 785 13.70 -27.32 -17.19
N ALA A 786 14.80 -27.03 -16.50
CA ALA A 786 15.43 -25.73 -16.48
C ALA A 786 16.95 -25.88 -16.45
N ILE A 787 17.65 -25.05 -17.22
CA ILE A 787 19.10 -24.90 -17.13
C ILE A 787 19.46 -23.42 -17.11
N THR A 788 20.46 -23.08 -16.30
CA THR A 788 21.01 -21.72 -16.14
C THR A 788 22.53 -21.79 -16.11
N GLY A 789 23.21 -20.64 -16.22
CA GLY A 789 24.68 -20.59 -16.21
C GLY A 789 25.33 -21.09 -17.49
N LEU A 790 24.59 -21.12 -18.61
CA LEU A 790 25.18 -21.32 -19.92
C LEU A 790 26.03 -20.09 -20.27
N THR A 791 27.15 -20.31 -20.98
CA THR A 791 27.96 -19.20 -21.50
C THR A 791 27.10 -18.29 -22.36
N ASN A 792 27.05 -16.99 -22.12
CA ASN A 792 26.23 -16.10 -22.95
C ASN A 792 26.59 -16.25 -24.44
N GLY A 793 25.64 -16.73 -25.23
CA GLY A 793 25.88 -17.12 -26.61
C GLY A 793 24.65 -17.78 -27.24
N ASN A 794 24.86 -18.42 -28.39
CA ASN A 794 23.81 -19.17 -29.07
C ASN A 794 23.81 -20.62 -28.60
N HIS A 795 22.63 -21.09 -28.20
CA HIS A 795 22.39 -22.43 -27.71
C HIS A 795 21.20 -23.07 -28.41
N THR A 796 21.07 -24.38 -28.27
CA THR A 796 19.91 -25.15 -28.72
C THR A 796 19.35 -25.98 -27.57
N VAL A 797 18.02 -26.01 -27.42
CA VAL A 797 17.31 -26.97 -26.58
C VAL A 797 16.52 -27.93 -27.44
N LYS A 798 16.56 -29.22 -27.12
CA LYS A 798 15.84 -30.28 -27.83
C LYS A 798 15.19 -31.25 -26.84
N GLY A 799 13.89 -31.49 -26.98
CA GLY A 799 13.16 -32.47 -26.18
C GLY A 799 12.64 -33.62 -27.04
N VAL A 800 13.03 -34.85 -26.70
CA VAL A 800 12.74 -36.07 -27.47
C VAL A 800 11.80 -36.97 -26.69
N LYS A 801 10.64 -37.32 -27.26
CA LYS A 801 9.67 -38.22 -26.63
C LYS A 801 10.26 -39.63 -26.48
N LYS A 802 10.17 -40.22 -25.29
CA LYS A 802 10.63 -41.60 -25.01
C LYS A 802 9.52 -42.56 -24.67
N THR A 803 8.60 -42.18 -23.78
CA THR A 803 7.51 -43.05 -23.31
C THR A 803 6.19 -42.29 -23.25
N GLY A 804 5.13 -42.92 -22.74
CA GLY A 804 3.78 -42.33 -22.66
C GLY A 804 3.00 -42.40 -23.97
N THR A 805 1.69 -42.11 -23.90
CA THR A 805 0.81 -42.10 -25.08
C THR A 805 1.02 -40.84 -25.93
N PHE A 806 1.43 -39.72 -25.32
CA PHE A 806 1.84 -38.49 -26.01
C PHE A 806 2.90 -37.70 -25.22
N MET A 807 3.55 -36.75 -25.90
CA MET A 807 4.37 -35.68 -25.33
C MET A 807 3.76 -34.36 -25.77
N LEU A 808 3.77 -33.37 -24.88
CA LEU A 808 3.31 -32.01 -25.12
C LEU A 808 4.48 -31.02 -25.03
N LEU A 809 4.40 -29.95 -25.82
CA LEU A 809 5.11 -28.70 -25.58
C LEU A 809 4.09 -27.56 -25.53
N ASP A 810 4.14 -26.79 -24.45
CA ASP A 810 3.31 -25.61 -24.20
C ASP A 810 4.12 -24.34 -24.52
N SER A 811 5.29 -24.16 -23.89
CA SER A 811 6.16 -23.02 -24.20
C SER A 811 7.61 -23.23 -23.76
N LEU A 812 8.48 -22.30 -24.17
CA LEU A 812 9.88 -22.21 -23.74
C LEU A 812 10.12 -20.84 -23.10
N ARG A 813 10.89 -20.75 -22.02
CA ARG A 813 11.36 -19.47 -21.47
C ARG A 813 12.87 -19.36 -21.55
N VAL A 814 13.36 -18.34 -22.25
CA VAL A 814 14.79 -18.07 -22.37
C VAL A 814 15.19 -16.99 -21.40
N THR A 815 16.31 -17.20 -20.73
CA THR A 815 17.02 -16.14 -20.01
C THR A 815 17.98 -15.47 -21.00
N PRO A 816 17.74 -14.21 -21.43
CA PRO A 816 18.58 -13.54 -22.42
C PRO A 816 20.03 -13.34 -21.98
#